data_AF-A0A229UTB4-F1
#
_entry.id   AF-A0A229UTB4-F1
#
_cell.length_a   1.000
_cell.length_b   1.000
_cell.length_c   1.000
_cell.angle_alpha   90.00
_cell.angle_beta   90.00
_cell.angle_gamma   90.00
#
_symmetry.space_group_name_H-M   'P 1'
#
loop_
_entity.id
_entity.type
_entity.pdbx_description
1 polymer ?
#
loop_
_entity_poly.entity_id
_entity_poly.type
_entity_poly.pdbx_seq_one_letter_code
_entity_poly.pdbx_strand_id
1 'polypeptide(L)'
;MLEKYGHGGDLRTAAETFGRNAEAFLDFSSNMNPLGPPDIVGDIMRDRWKELAAYPDPAVRELRSKLSAVYGIPAEAILVGNGAAELIDLAVRVLKPGVTALARPSFSEYEEAVAKVGGRIYELPLRDANGFVLETGEVERALAVSELLFLGSPNNPTGRLMPAQVRTMLVEGAWKKPIILDEAFMDFCPDEEKLSLIKEAAALPNLMVIRSMTKFYAIPGLRLGFIVAHPDRIRAMRQLQVQWSVNTLAQHVGTAVLDDSAYAARTHAWLAEERPWMLERLAALGLIVTPSETNYVLFSLRGLGLQVKELQAEMGRRGILIRDASLFPGLDGTYARVAIRLRGHNEQLIAALQASIRLLLEKESGAAPVLGHAVKKPAGTGADIASAGLQERSPHVEASGQTAAGQRPNAASGVGQHTAVAGPSSETTEKEPALAATLMVQGTSSDAGKSLITAALCRILLQDGLKVAPFKSQNMSLNSYVTPDGKEIGRAQGMQADACRIAATTDMNPILLKPKKDMVSQVVVHGKPLRDYDARSYREKYLGEAESIVKASLGRLREAYDVVVLEGAGSPAEVNLKDRDIVNMRLAGWADAPVVLVADIDRGGVFASLVGTMDIFTAEERERVKGFIINKFRGDVSLLKPGLEWLEQRTGKPVLGVVPFLPGLELEDEDSASLDRKLASGTGLLHGKGQLAGEAAAAGTETAEEGRQPGTMPLLDIAVIRLPRLSNFTDIDPLVYERDVQVRFVSSLEELGSPDAVILPGSKNTVDDLLFLRHTGLAEALVDYAQRGGRVVGICAGYQMMGTRLLDPQLLESDLPQIEGLGLFPTETVFTSEKRTVRAVGTTRLFNANSSADVAASTIQGYEIHMGRTRFLEPVDHPFDIREEGIHGNEIEGYHPDGVISSNGKCWGTYIHGVLHNDDFRRDWLNQLRQTRGWEPLTAELRFQERREAAFDRLAEHVRNHLDMERLYEMIGSKA
;
A
#
# COMPACT_ATOMS: atom_id res chain seq x y z
N MET A 1 -21.87 -0.55 -2.30
CA MET A 1 -22.43 0.54 -1.47
C MET A 1 -21.95 1.85 -2.05
N LEU A 2 -22.78 2.91 -2.01
CA LEU A 2 -22.47 4.19 -2.66
C LEU A 2 -21.18 4.85 -2.14
N GLU A 3 -20.85 4.60 -0.88
CA GLU A 3 -19.81 5.32 -0.14
C GLU A 3 -18.64 4.40 0.16
N LYS A 4 -18.21 3.63 -0.86
CA LYS A 4 -17.18 2.59 -0.78
C LYS A 4 -15.85 3.08 -0.17
N TYR A 5 -15.57 4.38 -0.27
CA TYR A 5 -14.36 5.04 0.21
C TYR A 5 -14.63 6.02 1.36
N GLY A 6 -15.65 5.76 2.18
CA GLY A 6 -15.94 6.49 3.44
C GLY A 6 -16.55 7.89 3.28
N HIS A 7 -16.42 8.53 2.12
CA HIS A 7 -16.81 9.92 1.85
C HIS A 7 -17.99 10.04 0.85
N GLY A 8 -18.69 11.18 0.91
CA GLY A 8 -19.77 11.53 -0.03
C GLY A 8 -19.24 12.21 -1.31
N GLY A 9 -20.10 12.30 -2.34
CA GLY A 9 -19.77 12.90 -3.64
C GLY A 9 -19.23 11.93 -4.70
N ASP A 10 -19.24 10.61 -4.45
CA ASP A 10 -18.76 9.60 -5.41
C ASP A 10 -19.79 9.34 -6.54
N LEU A 11 -19.82 10.27 -7.49
CA LEU A 11 -20.64 10.18 -8.71
C LEU A 11 -20.27 8.97 -9.61
N ARG A 12 -19.07 8.37 -9.46
CA ARG A 12 -18.67 7.20 -10.25
C ARG A 12 -19.26 5.93 -9.67
N THR A 13 -19.08 5.69 -8.36
CA THR A 13 -19.73 4.56 -7.68
C THR A 13 -21.26 4.68 -7.80
N ALA A 14 -21.83 5.88 -7.81
CA ALA A 14 -23.26 6.10 -8.10
C ALA A 14 -23.67 5.70 -9.53
N ALA A 15 -22.90 6.12 -10.54
CA ALA A 15 -23.13 5.75 -11.93
C ALA A 15 -23.07 4.22 -12.14
N GLU A 16 -22.04 3.58 -11.58
CA GLU A 16 -21.86 2.12 -11.58
C GLU A 16 -23.00 1.39 -10.84
N THR A 17 -23.43 1.90 -9.69
CA THR A 17 -24.46 1.25 -8.84
C THR A 17 -25.86 1.28 -9.45
N PHE A 18 -26.22 2.31 -10.21
CA PHE A 18 -27.59 2.49 -10.73
C PHE A 18 -27.71 2.50 -12.26
N GLY A 19 -26.61 2.31 -13.01
CA GLY A 19 -26.65 2.28 -14.48
C GLY A 19 -27.07 3.62 -15.11
N ARG A 20 -26.61 4.74 -14.54
CA ARG A 20 -26.93 6.11 -14.99
C ARG A 20 -25.65 6.91 -15.21
N ASN A 21 -25.68 7.88 -16.13
CA ASN A 21 -24.56 8.81 -16.30
C ASN A 21 -24.32 9.63 -15.01
N ALA A 22 -23.06 9.86 -14.65
CA ALA A 22 -22.67 10.62 -13.46
C ALA A 22 -23.31 12.02 -13.39
N GLU A 23 -23.44 12.69 -14.54
CA GLU A 23 -24.06 14.02 -14.69
C GLU A 23 -25.58 14.04 -14.47
N ALA A 24 -26.23 12.87 -14.52
CA ALA A 24 -27.68 12.73 -14.27
C ALA A 24 -28.03 12.58 -12.77
N PHE A 25 -27.05 12.78 -11.87
CA PHE A 25 -27.25 12.76 -10.43
C PHE A 25 -27.23 14.16 -9.82
N LEU A 26 -28.30 14.48 -9.08
CA LEU A 26 -28.35 15.63 -8.20
C LEU A 26 -27.74 15.27 -6.84
N ASP A 27 -26.44 15.54 -6.68
CA ASP A 27 -25.72 15.24 -5.44
C ASP A 27 -26.13 16.14 -4.28
N PHE A 28 -26.57 15.54 -3.19
CA PHE A 28 -26.79 16.14 -1.87
C PHE A 28 -25.92 15.49 -0.78
N SER A 29 -25.05 14.54 -1.14
CA SER A 29 -24.14 13.87 -0.22
C SER A 29 -22.89 14.70 0.09
N SER A 30 -22.45 15.58 -0.83
CA SER A 30 -21.32 16.50 -0.65
C SER A 30 -21.75 17.93 -0.27
N ASN A 31 -21.13 18.49 0.76
CA ASN A 31 -21.55 19.75 1.40
C ASN A 31 -20.88 20.99 0.76
N MET A 32 -21.11 21.20 -0.53
CA MET A 32 -20.51 22.32 -1.30
C MET A 32 -21.42 23.57 -1.31
N ASN A 33 -20.85 24.77 -1.49
CA ASN A 33 -21.65 25.96 -1.81
C ASN A 33 -22.30 25.79 -3.20
N PRO A 34 -23.64 25.85 -3.32
CA PRO A 34 -24.34 25.59 -4.58
C PRO A 34 -24.28 26.76 -5.58
N LEU A 35 -23.75 27.92 -5.20
CA LEU A 35 -23.52 29.05 -6.11
C LEU A 35 -22.41 28.76 -7.14
N GLY A 36 -21.62 27.70 -6.95
CA GLY A 36 -20.44 27.40 -7.77
C GLY A 36 -19.23 28.24 -7.36
N PRO A 37 -18.08 28.09 -8.04
CA PRO A 37 -16.89 28.91 -7.75
C PRO A 37 -17.14 30.40 -8.02
N PRO A 38 -16.50 31.32 -7.28
CA PRO A 38 -16.45 32.74 -7.64
C PRO A 38 -15.93 32.96 -9.07
N ASP A 39 -16.44 33.97 -9.78
CA ASP A 39 -16.12 34.19 -11.20
C ASP A 39 -14.61 34.36 -11.47
N ILE A 40 -13.90 35.01 -10.52
CA ILE A 40 -12.44 35.21 -10.54
C ILE A 40 -11.65 33.88 -10.59
N VAL A 41 -12.23 32.76 -10.13
CA VAL A 41 -11.63 31.42 -10.30
C VAL A 41 -11.57 31.05 -11.78
N GLY A 42 -12.66 31.31 -12.52
CA GLY A 42 -12.73 31.07 -13.96
C GLY A 42 -11.74 31.95 -14.73
N ASP A 43 -11.48 33.17 -14.27
CA ASP A 43 -10.52 34.09 -14.90
C ASP A 43 -9.08 33.60 -14.70
N ILE A 44 -8.70 33.27 -13.46
CA ILE A 44 -7.38 32.70 -13.13
C ILE A 44 -7.11 31.42 -13.93
N MET A 45 -8.13 30.56 -14.12
CA MET A 45 -7.98 29.32 -14.91
C MET A 45 -7.75 29.57 -16.40
N ARG A 46 -8.29 30.66 -16.98
CA ARG A 46 -8.04 31.01 -18.40
C ARG A 46 -6.69 31.68 -18.59
N ASP A 47 -6.31 32.57 -17.68
CA ASP A 47 -5.18 33.47 -17.91
C ASP A 47 -3.86 32.92 -17.35
N ARG A 48 -3.90 32.19 -16.22
CA ARG A 48 -2.71 31.79 -15.44
C ARG A 48 -2.34 30.30 -15.54
N TRP A 49 -3.08 29.46 -16.28
CA TRP A 49 -2.80 28.01 -16.37
C TRP A 49 -1.37 27.67 -16.82
N LYS A 50 -0.73 28.55 -17.60
CA LYS A 50 0.65 28.37 -18.09
C LYS A 50 1.69 28.35 -16.96
N GLU A 51 1.37 28.91 -15.80
CA GLU A 51 2.25 28.93 -14.63
C GLU A 51 2.38 27.55 -13.96
N LEU A 52 1.56 26.56 -14.37
CA LEU A 52 1.76 25.13 -14.04
C LEU A 52 3.07 24.55 -14.60
N ALA A 53 3.74 25.24 -15.52
CA ALA A 53 5.07 24.85 -16.01
C ALA A 53 6.21 25.16 -15.01
N ALA A 54 5.91 25.84 -13.90
CA ALA A 54 6.86 26.16 -12.83
C ALA A 54 6.40 25.56 -11.49
N TYR A 55 7.36 25.30 -10.60
CA TYR A 55 7.06 24.96 -9.21
C TYR A 55 6.37 26.15 -8.50
N PRO A 56 5.37 25.90 -7.63
CA PRO A 56 4.72 26.95 -6.84
C PRO A 56 5.69 27.57 -5.82
N ASP A 57 5.32 28.69 -5.20
CA ASP A 57 6.10 29.22 -4.06
C ASP A 57 6.01 28.24 -2.87
N PRO A 58 7.11 27.60 -2.44
CA PRO A 58 7.08 26.68 -1.29
C PRO A 58 6.80 27.38 0.04
N ALA A 59 6.97 28.72 0.12
CA ALA A 59 6.67 29.51 1.31
C ALA A 59 5.26 30.13 1.31
N VAL A 60 4.50 29.96 0.21
CA VAL A 60 3.10 30.39 0.02
C VAL A 60 2.88 31.87 0.43
N ARG A 61 3.82 32.76 0.06
CA ARG A 61 3.92 34.11 0.67
C ARG A 61 2.74 35.01 0.39
N GLU A 62 2.25 35.02 -0.85
CA GLU A 62 1.13 35.88 -1.30
C GLU A 62 -0.13 35.61 -0.47
N LEU A 63 -0.60 34.35 -0.49
CA LEU A 63 -1.78 33.90 0.24
C LEU A 63 -1.61 33.98 1.77
N ARG A 64 -0.42 33.68 2.33
CA ARG A 64 -0.18 33.85 3.77
C ARG A 64 -0.24 35.31 4.22
N SER A 65 0.29 36.25 3.43
CA SER A 65 0.13 37.69 3.68
C SER A 65 -1.34 38.13 3.55
N LYS A 66 -2.09 37.57 2.59
CA LYS A 66 -3.53 37.86 2.42
C LYS A 66 -4.35 37.39 3.63
N LEU A 67 -4.17 36.13 4.06
CA LEU A 67 -4.83 35.57 5.24
C LEU A 67 -4.47 36.33 6.52
N SER A 68 -3.20 36.74 6.67
CA SER A 68 -2.70 37.58 7.77
C SER A 68 -3.46 38.91 7.84
N ALA A 69 -3.63 39.59 6.71
CA ALA A 69 -4.37 40.84 6.62
C ALA A 69 -5.88 40.69 6.85
N VAL A 70 -6.50 39.61 6.35
CA VAL A 70 -7.95 39.34 6.50
C VAL A 70 -8.33 39.07 7.96
N TYR A 71 -7.59 38.19 8.65
CA TYR A 71 -7.94 37.77 10.01
C TYR A 71 -7.26 38.59 11.12
N GLY A 72 -6.33 39.49 10.77
CA GLY A 72 -5.62 40.35 11.72
C GLY A 72 -4.61 39.60 12.59
N ILE A 73 -3.94 38.59 12.02
CA ILE A 73 -3.01 37.67 12.72
C ILE A 73 -1.62 37.66 12.06
N PRO A 74 -0.53 37.31 12.76
CA PRO A 74 0.80 37.23 12.16
C PRO A 74 0.88 36.17 11.04
N ALA A 75 1.59 36.45 9.95
CA ALA A 75 1.77 35.48 8.86
C ALA A 75 2.56 34.23 9.32
N GLU A 76 3.37 34.38 10.38
CA GLU A 76 4.13 33.33 11.07
C GLU A 76 3.23 32.36 11.82
N ALA A 77 2.01 32.78 12.17
CA ALA A 77 0.99 31.95 12.80
C ALA A 77 0.16 31.14 11.77
N ILE A 78 0.46 31.24 10.46
CA ILE A 78 -0.31 30.63 9.37
C ILE A 78 0.54 29.62 8.58
N LEU A 79 0.00 28.40 8.42
CA LEU A 79 0.46 27.39 7.46
C LEU A 79 -0.68 27.07 6.50
N VAL A 80 -0.40 27.12 5.19
CA VAL A 80 -1.34 26.75 4.12
C VAL A 80 -1.01 25.33 3.68
N GLY A 81 -2.02 24.52 3.38
CA GLY A 81 -1.86 23.12 3.01
C GLY A 81 -2.84 22.63 1.95
N ASN A 82 -2.60 21.40 1.50
CA ASN A 82 -3.25 20.68 0.39
C ASN A 82 -4.70 20.23 0.73
N GLY A 83 -5.51 21.18 1.21
CA GLY A 83 -6.78 20.95 1.88
C GLY A 83 -6.61 20.71 3.39
N ALA A 84 -7.71 20.82 4.14
CA ALA A 84 -7.69 20.61 5.60
C ALA A 84 -7.19 19.22 6.02
N ALA A 85 -7.36 18.19 5.19
CA ALA A 85 -6.90 16.82 5.48
C ALA A 85 -5.38 16.72 5.69
N GLU A 86 -4.56 17.44 4.90
CA GLU A 86 -3.10 17.50 5.13
C GLU A 86 -2.79 18.15 6.49
N LEU A 87 -3.56 19.16 6.87
CA LEU A 87 -3.32 19.95 8.07
C LEU A 87 -3.76 19.24 9.35
N ILE A 88 -4.84 18.45 9.28
CA ILE A 88 -5.27 17.51 10.33
C ILE A 88 -4.15 16.49 10.59
N ASP A 89 -3.65 15.87 9.51
CA ASP A 89 -2.61 14.84 9.54
C ASP A 89 -1.27 15.41 10.08
N LEU A 90 -0.84 16.60 9.61
CA LEU A 90 0.35 17.30 10.11
C LEU A 90 0.23 17.74 11.58
N ALA A 91 -0.91 18.30 11.99
CA ALA A 91 -1.11 18.74 13.37
C ALA A 91 -1.01 17.56 14.35
N VAL A 92 -1.64 16.43 14.02
CA VAL A 92 -1.55 15.22 14.86
C VAL A 92 -0.14 14.60 14.85
N ARG A 93 0.57 14.59 13.70
CA ARG A 93 1.98 14.14 13.64
C ARG A 93 2.96 15.00 14.45
N VAL A 94 2.70 16.30 14.60
CA VAL A 94 3.50 17.19 15.45
C VAL A 94 3.18 16.99 16.94
N LEU A 95 1.97 16.57 17.29
CA LEU A 95 1.57 16.37 18.69
C LEU A 95 1.87 14.96 19.23
N LYS A 96 1.72 13.91 18.40
CA LYS A 96 1.81 12.48 18.80
C LYS A 96 1.07 12.12 20.11
N PRO A 97 -0.21 12.48 20.29
CA PRO A 97 -0.93 12.26 21.54
C PRO A 97 -1.21 10.77 21.81
N GLY A 98 -0.87 10.27 22.99
CA GLY A 98 -1.17 8.91 23.44
C GLY A 98 -2.66 8.67 23.71
N VAL A 99 -3.40 9.72 24.06
CA VAL A 99 -4.87 9.73 24.19
C VAL A 99 -5.45 11.03 23.62
N THR A 100 -6.37 10.90 22.67
CA THR A 100 -7.13 12.03 22.09
C THR A 100 -8.59 11.93 22.49
N ALA A 101 -9.10 12.94 23.17
CA ALA A 101 -10.54 13.13 23.33
C ALA A 101 -11.13 13.61 22.01
N LEU A 102 -12.08 12.85 21.47
CA LEU A 102 -12.69 13.09 20.16
C LEU A 102 -14.21 13.21 20.30
N ALA A 103 -14.77 14.35 19.93
CA ALA A 103 -16.22 14.52 19.88
C ALA A 103 -16.85 13.52 18.88
N ARG A 104 -17.96 12.86 19.22
CA ARG A 104 -18.63 11.88 18.33
C ARG A 104 -20.15 12.06 18.31
N PRO A 105 -20.82 12.06 17.13
CA PRO A 105 -20.26 11.85 15.79
C PRO A 105 -19.48 13.05 15.24
N SER A 106 -18.38 12.75 14.55
CA SER A 106 -17.49 13.70 13.87
C SER A 106 -16.95 13.14 12.56
N PHE A 107 -16.06 13.87 11.89
CA PHE A 107 -15.39 13.46 10.65
C PHE A 107 -14.35 12.34 10.91
N SER A 108 -14.29 11.31 10.04
CA SER A 108 -13.46 10.09 10.26
C SER A 108 -11.96 10.35 10.23
N GLU A 109 -11.51 11.26 9.36
CA GLU A 109 -10.09 11.60 9.18
C GLU A 109 -9.40 12.05 10.48
N TYR A 110 -10.16 12.54 11.47
CA TYR A 110 -9.63 12.87 12.82
C TYR A 110 -9.12 11.61 13.55
N GLU A 111 -9.88 10.52 13.51
CA GLU A 111 -9.47 9.23 14.09
C GLU A 111 -8.36 8.58 13.27
N GLU A 112 -8.45 8.62 11.94
CA GLU A 112 -7.42 8.09 11.05
C GLU A 112 -6.08 8.80 11.24
N ALA A 113 -6.08 10.11 11.49
CA ALA A 113 -4.86 10.87 11.81
C ALA A 113 -4.24 10.46 13.16
N VAL A 114 -5.06 10.18 14.18
CA VAL A 114 -4.60 9.71 15.50
C VAL A 114 -4.09 8.26 15.43
N ALA A 115 -4.76 7.40 14.67
CA ALA A 115 -4.33 6.01 14.44
C ALA A 115 -2.95 5.94 13.74
N LYS A 116 -2.69 6.82 12.76
CA LYS A 116 -1.38 6.92 12.06
C LYS A 116 -0.20 7.25 12.99
N VAL A 117 -0.44 7.76 14.20
CA VAL A 117 0.61 8.03 15.22
C VAL A 117 0.54 7.08 16.42
N GLY A 118 -0.29 6.03 16.36
CA GLY A 118 -0.46 5.06 17.45
C GLY A 118 -1.27 5.58 18.65
N GLY A 119 -1.92 6.74 18.52
CA GLY A 119 -2.72 7.33 19.59
C GLY A 119 -4.05 6.61 19.79
N ARG A 120 -4.59 6.66 21.01
CA ARG A 120 -5.91 6.08 21.35
C ARG A 120 -6.99 7.15 21.37
N ILE A 121 -8.24 6.76 21.09
CA ILE A 121 -9.41 7.65 21.21
C ILE A 121 -10.06 7.48 22.58
N TYR A 122 -10.36 8.61 23.23
CA TYR A 122 -11.38 8.72 24.27
C TYR A 122 -12.62 9.38 23.65
N GLU A 123 -13.78 8.73 23.73
CA GLU A 123 -15.00 9.25 23.12
C GLU A 123 -15.62 10.38 23.97
N LEU A 124 -15.90 11.51 23.33
CA LEU A 124 -16.67 12.62 23.89
C LEU A 124 -18.07 12.62 23.21
N PRO A 125 -19.09 11.98 23.81
CA PRO A 125 -20.34 11.70 23.12
C PRO A 125 -21.24 12.94 22.99
N LEU A 126 -21.52 13.35 21.75
CA LEU A 126 -22.56 14.32 21.41
C LEU A 126 -23.89 13.55 21.32
N ARG A 127 -24.76 13.74 22.32
CA ARG A 127 -25.98 12.92 22.46
C ARG A 127 -27.14 13.49 21.64
N ASP A 128 -27.85 12.62 20.93
CA ASP A 128 -29.10 12.92 20.19
C ASP A 128 -30.15 13.61 21.08
N ALA A 129 -30.34 13.11 22.30
CA ALA A 129 -31.22 13.67 23.31
C ALA A 129 -30.91 15.13 23.69
N ASN A 130 -29.65 15.56 23.49
CA ASN A 130 -29.17 16.92 23.76
C ASN A 130 -28.92 17.71 22.46
N GLY A 131 -29.53 17.28 21.34
CA GLY A 131 -29.43 17.95 20.04
C GLY A 131 -28.01 17.99 19.46
N PHE A 132 -27.19 16.98 19.79
CA PHE A 132 -25.78 16.86 19.45
C PHE A 132 -24.90 18.07 19.85
N VAL A 133 -25.27 18.74 20.94
CA VAL A 133 -24.51 19.86 21.51
C VAL A 133 -23.42 19.34 22.45
N LEU A 134 -22.25 19.99 22.46
CA LEU A 134 -21.17 19.71 23.43
C LEU A 134 -21.60 20.10 24.85
N GLU A 135 -21.58 19.15 25.78
CA GLU A 135 -21.88 19.38 27.19
C GLU A 135 -20.62 19.71 28.00
N THR A 136 -20.62 20.83 28.72
CA THR A 136 -19.47 21.32 29.49
C THR A 136 -18.88 20.25 30.42
N GLY A 137 -19.73 19.50 31.13
CA GLY A 137 -19.28 18.45 32.06
C GLY A 137 -18.71 17.19 31.37
N GLU A 138 -19.07 16.91 30.12
CA GLU A 138 -18.40 15.86 29.33
C GLU A 138 -17.05 16.37 28.82
N VAL A 139 -16.93 17.66 28.47
CA VAL A 139 -15.66 18.29 28.11
C VAL A 139 -14.69 18.30 29.30
N GLU A 140 -15.14 18.65 30.51
CA GLU A 140 -14.33 18.59 31.73
C GLU A 140 -13.79 17.18 32.01
N ARG A 141 -14.63 16.15 31.83
CA ARG A 141 -14.19 14.73 31.93
C ARG A 141 -13.17 14.37 30.86
N ALA A 142 -13.41 14.76 29.61
CA ALA A 142 -12.51 14.50 28.50
C ALA A 142 -11.13 15.15 28.70
N LEU A 143 -11.09 16.40 29.19
CA LEU A 143 -9.87 17.10 29.57
C LEU A 143 -9.13 16.37 30.72
N ALA A 144 -9.85 15.83 31.71
CA ALA A 144 -9.20 15.11 32.82
C ALA A 144 -8.39 13.88 32.36
N VAL A 145 -8.75 13.24 31.25
CA VAL A 145 -8.19 11.94 30.83
C VAL A 145 -7.40 11.95 29.51
N SER A 146 -7.50 13.00 28.68
CA SER A 146 -6.81 13.06 27.38
C SER A 146 -5.53 13.89 27.38
N GLU A 147 -4.75 13.78 26.31
CA GLU A 147 -3.59 14.62 26.02
C GLU A 147 -3.90 15.67 24.94
N LEU A 148 -4.73 15.31 23.96
CA LEU A 148 -5.32 16.22 22.96
C LEU A 148 -6.85 16.25 23.15
N LEU A 149 -7.46 17.41 22.93
CA LEU A 149 -8.90 17.53 22.64
C LEU A 149 -9.11 17.92 21.16
N PHE A 150 -9.88 17.14 20.41
CA PHE A 150 -10.18 17.38 19.00
C PHE A 150 -11.69 17.60 18.81
N LEU A 151 -12.07 18.81 18.37
CA LEU A 151 -13.45 19.24 18.14
C LEU A 151 -13.65 19.72 16.70
N GLY A 152 -14.89 19.66 16.21
CA GLY A 152 -15.34 20.41 15.03
C GLY A 152 -16.37 21.47 15.42
N SER A 153 -16.30 22.68 14.85
CA SER A 153 -17.27 23.76 15.07
C SER A 153 -17.35 24.69 13.86
N PRO A 154 -18.46 24.69 13.09
CA PRO A 154 -19.61 23.79 13.19
C PRO A 154 -19.23 22.31 12.95
N ASN A 155 -19.75 21.41 13.79
CA ASN A 155 -19.43 19.98 13.73
C ASN A 155 -20.04 19.27 12.50
N ASN A 156 -19.28 18.39 11.87
CA ASN A 156 -19.72 17.54 10.77
C ASN A 156 -19.81 16.09 11.26
N PRO A 157 -21.00 15.44 11.29
CA PRO A 157 -22.14 15.68 10.41
C PRO A 157 -23.29 16.53 10.97
N THR A 158 -23.26 16.96 12.24
CA THR A 158 -24.46 17.45 12.94
C THR A 158 -24.86 18.89 12.62
N GLY A 159 -23.96 19.70 12.07
CA GLY A 159 -24.15 21.11 11.74
C GLY A 159 -24.07 22.07 12.94
N ARG A 160 -23.79 21.56 14.15
CA ARG A 160 -23.88 22.31 15.42
C ARG A 160 -22.61 23.10 15.74
N LEU A 161 -22.75 24.36 16.16
CA LEU A 161 -21.68 25.15 16.76
C LEU A 161 -21.29 24.68 18.17
N MET A 162 -20.03 24.90 18.54
CA MET A 162 -19.56 24.79 19.92
C MET A 162 -20.20 25.88 20.81
N PRO A 163 -20.79 25.53 21.98
CA PRO A 163 -21.38 26.49 22.90
C PRO A 163 -20.40 27.55 23.39
N ALA A 164 -20.92 28.74 23.70
CA ALA A 164 -20.11 29.86 24.22
C ALA A 164 -19.38 29.49 25.52
N GLN A 165 -20.03 28.75 26.42
CA GLN A 165 -19.46 28.32 27.71
C GLN A 165 -18.24 27.39 27.51
N VAL A 166 -18.34 26.44 26.57
CA VAL A 166 -17.22 25.57 26.19
C VAL A 166 -16.12 26.39 25.51
N ARG A 167 -16.48 27.30 24.60
CA ARG A 167 -15.54 28.17 23.90
C ARG A 167 -14.73 29.06 24.87
N THR A 168 -15.39 29.68 25.85
CA THR A 168 -14.75 30.41 26.96
C THR A 168 -13.85 29.50 27.80
N MET A 169 -14.32 28.31 28.19
CA MET A 169 -13.53 27.33 28.94
C MET A 169 -12.21 26.94 28.25
N LEU A 170 -12.22 26.79 26.93
CA LEU A 170 -11.02 26.40 26.16
C LEU A 170 -10.00 27.54 26.00
N VAL A 171 -10.43 28.81 26.07
CA VAL A 171 -9.57 29.99 25.94
C VAL A 171 -9.06 30.47 27.31
N GLU A 172 -9.97 30.63 28.28
CA GLU A 172 -9.68 31.22 29.59
C GLU A 172 -9.31 30.17 30.66
N GLY A 173 -9.58 28.90 30.41
CA GLY A 173 -9.44 27.83 31.40
C GLY A 173 -8.01 27.50 31.81
N ALA A 174 -7.90 26.76 32.92
CA ALA A 174 -6.62 26.27 33.44
C ALA A 174 -5.93 25.22 32.55
N TRP A 175 -6.63 24.67 31.55
CA TRP A 175 -6.08 23.68 30.61
C TRP A 175 -4.93 24.24 29.77
N LYS A 176 -3.84 23.46 29.63
CA LYS A 176 -2.65 23.84 28.84
C LYS A 176 -2.15 22.75 27.89
N LYS A 177 -2.79 21.57 27.82
CA LYS A 177 -2.47 20.58 26.78
C LYS A 177 -3.12 20.98 25.43
N PRO A 178 -2.70 20.39 24.30
CA PRO A 178 -3.21 20.73 22.98
C PRO A 178 -4.74 20.62 22.79
N ILE A 179 -5.26 21.50 21.94
CA ILE A 179 -6.62 21.52 21.39
C ILE A 179 -6.49 21.71 19.88
N ILE A 180 -7.19 20.89 19.09
CA ILE A 180 -7.43 21.13 17.66
C ILE A 180 -8.92 21.40 17.46
N LEU A 181 -9.23 22.50 16.78
CA LEU A 181 -10.57 22.88 16.37
C LEU A 181 -10.66 22.92 14.84
N ASP A 182 -11.47 22.04 14.24
CA ASP A 182 -11.79 22.12 12.81
C ASP A 182 -12.98 23.09 12.62
N GLU A 183 -12.67 24.24 12.02
CA GLU A 183 -13.60 25.30 11.62
C GLU A 183 -13.89 25.29 10.11
N ALA A 184 -13.67 24.19 9.39
CA ALA A 184 -13.80 24.10 7.93
C ALA A 184 -15.24 24.22 7.37
N PHE A 185 -16.17 24.79 8.14
CA PHE A 185 -17.49 25.27 7.74
C PHE A 185 -17.87 26.63 8.37
N MET A 186 -17.00 27.24 9.19
CA MET A 186 -17.27 28.48 9.93
C MET A 186 -17.53 29.67 9.00
N ASP A 187 -16.95 29.66 7.80
CA ASP A 187 -17.16 30.67 6.75
C ASP A 187 -18.65 30.85 6.38
N PHE A 188 -19.49 29.81 6.57
CA PHE A 188 -20.95 29.88 6.37
C PHE A 188 -21.72 30.62 7.49
N CYS A 189 -21.08 30.91 8.62
CA CYS A 189 -21.67 31.63 9.74
C CYS A 189 -21.41 33.14 9.62
N PRO A 190 -22.43 34.02 9.51
CA PRO A 190 -22.24 35.46 9.28
C PRO A 190 -21.64 36.21 10.48
N ASP A 191 -21.69 35.63 11.67
CA ASP A 191 -21.11 36.16 12.91
C ASP A 191 -19.73 35.53 13.24
N GLU A 192 -18.97 35.03 12.24
CA GLU A 192 -17.78 34.20 12.51
C GLU A 192 -16.72 34.86 13.42
N GLU A 193 -16.58 36.19 13.37
CA GLU A 193 -15.65 36.93 14.25
C GLU A 193 -15.93 36.77 15.76
N LYS A 194 -17.12 36.28 16.13
CA LYS A 194 -17.58 36.05 17.51
C LYS A 194 -17.63 34.54 17.87
N LEU A 195 -17.41 33.69 16.88
CA LEU A 195 -17.65 32.24 16.93
C LEU A 195 -16.37 31.42 16.70
N SER A 196 -15.49 31.93 15.84
CA SER A 196 -14.15 31.41 15.57
C SER A 196 -13.20 31.66 16.75
N LEU A 197 -12.18 30.81 16.88
CA LEU A 197 -11.03 31.01 17.77
C LEU A 197 -9.73 31.27 16.99
N ILE A 198 -9.81 31.71 15.73
CA ILE A 198 -8.66 31.90 14.84
C ILE A 198 -7.63 32.92 15.38
N LYS A 199 -8.08 33.97 16.09
CA LYS A 199 -7.21 35.02 16.65
C LYS A 199 -6.50 34.50 17.92
N GLU A 200 -7.22 33.74 18.74
CA GLU A 200 -6.75 33.07 19.94
C GLU A 200 -5.73 31.97 19.61
N ALA A 201 -5.95 31.21 18.53
CA ALA A 201 -5.03 30.16 18.07
C ALA A 201 -3.67 30.72 17.62
N ALA A 202 -3.61 31.95 17.12
CA ALA A 202 -2.35 32.61 16.78
C ALA A 202 -1.52 32.98 18.03
N ALA A 203 -2.17 33.14 19.19
CA ALA A 203 -1.55 33.59 20.45
C ALA A 203 -1.32 32.46 21.47
N LEU A 204 -2.21 31.46 21.54
CA LEU A 204 -2.18 30.40 22.55
C LEU A 204 -1.32 29.20 22.08
N PRO A 205 -0.27 28.79 22.82
CA PRO A 205 0.68 27.75 22.40
C PRO A 205 0.09 26.32 22.38
N ASN A 206 -1.13 26.17 22.87
CA ASN A 206 -1.86 24.91 22.96
C ASN A 206 -3.16 24.88 22.14
N LEU A 207 -3.48 25.90 21.34
CA LEU A 207 -4.67 25.92 20.48
C LEU A 207 -4.26 25.97 18.99
N MET A 208 -4.97 25.20 18.16
CA MET A 208 -4.81 25.19 16.71
C MET A 208 -6.18 25.16 16.02
N VAL A 209 -6.39 26.04 15.04
CA VAL A 209 -7.65 26.20 14.31
C VAL A 209 -7.44 25.90 12.82
N ILE A 210 -8.19 24.92 12.30
CA ILE A 210 -8.11 24.47 10.90
C ILE A 210 -9.27 25.08 10.10
N ARG A 211 -8.98 25.64 8.93
CA ARG A 211 -9.96 26.24 8.00
C ARG A 211 -9.83 25.62 6.61
N SER A 212 -10.93 25.57 5.86
CA SER A 212 -10.92 25.02 4.49
C SER A 212 -11.60 25.92 3.49
N MET A 213 -10.79 26.41 2.54
CA MET A 213 -11.25 27.27 1.45
C MET A 213 -12.00 26.48 0.36
N THR A 214 -12.06 25.15 0.44
CA THR A 214 -12.72 24.32 -0.57
C THR A 214 -14.25 24.42 -0.56
N LYS A 215 -14.87 24.45 0.62
CA LYS A 215 -16.32 24.24 0.76
C LYS A 215 -17.11 25.51 0.47
N PHE A 216 -16.71 26.62 1.10
CA PHE A 216 -17.36 27.92 0.97
C PHE A 216 -17.22 28.49 -0.45
N TYR A 217 -16.02 28.43 -1.03
CA TYR A 217 -15.76 28.93 -2.39
C TYR A 217 -15.95 27.87 -3.50
N ALA A 218 -16.56 26.73 -3.18
CA ALA A 218 -16.87 25.64 -4.13
C ALA A 218 -15.70 25.14 -5.01
N ILE A 219 -14.47 25.13 -4.48
CA ILE A 219 -13.23 24.69 -5.17
C ILE A 219 -12.64 23.37 -4.61
N PRO A 220 -13.41 22.27 -4.51
CA PRO A 220 -12.96 21.04 -3.83
C PRO A 220 -11.84 20.31 -4.58
N GLY A 221 -11.75 20.49 -5.91
CA GLY A 221 -10.70 19.90 -6.74
C GLY A 221 -9.34 20.58 -6.61
N LEU A 222 -9.28 21.87 -6.20
CA LEU A 222 -8.01 22.61 -6.07
C LEU A 222 -7.22 22.28 -4.79
N ARG A 223 -7.86 21.61 -3.82
CA ARG A 223 -7.27 21.15 -2.55
C ARG A 223 -6.61 22.28 -1.74
N LEU A 224 -7.44 23.12 -1.09
CA LEU A 224 -6.96 24.26 -0.31
C LEU A 224 -7.54 24.36 1.10
N GLY A 225 -6.66 24.66 2.06
CA GLY A 225 -6.98 24.97 3.45
C GLY A 225 -5.79 25.61 4.15
N PHE A 226 -5.99 26.10 5.37
CA PHE A 226 -4.93 26.65 6.20
C PHE A 226 -5.19 26.35 7.68
N ILE A 227 -4.13 26.32 8.47
CA ILE A 227 -4.17 26.15 9.92
C ILE A 227 -3.53 27.36 10.56
N VAL A 228 -4.16 27.85 11.62
CA VAL A 228 -3.65 28.92 12.48
C VAL A 228 -3.28 28.34 13.82
N ALA A 229 -2.06 28.62 14.27
CA ALA A 229 -1.48 28.14 15.50
C ALA A 229 -0.33 29.06 15.95
N HIS A 230 0.08 28.97 17.22
CA HIS A 230 1.27 29.69 17.69
C HIS A 230 2.49 29.42 16.81
N PRO A 231 3.33 30.42 16.46
CA PRO A 231 4.41 30.27 15.48
C PRO A 231 5.41 29.11 15.70
N ASP A 232 5.59 28.62 16.93
CA ASP A 232 6.37 27.40 17.19
C ASP A 232 5.72 26.13 16.60
N ARG A 233 4.39 26.00 16.73
CA ARG A 233 3.61 24.89 16.15
C ARG A 233 3.66 24.94 14.63
N ILE A 234 3.57 26.14 14.05
CA ILE A 234 3.71 26.37 12.61
C ILE A 234 5.11 25.99 12.11
N ARG A 235 6.16 26.33 12.86
CA ARG A 235 7.54 25.90 12.55
C ARG A 235 7.69 24.38 12.61
N ALA A 236 7.15 23.72 13.62
CA ALA A 236 7.17 22.25 13.71
C ALA A 236 6.38 21.57 12.57
N MET A 237 5.18 22.03 12.24
CA MET A 237 4.39 21.48 11.13
C MET A 237 5.08 21.68 9.77
N ARG A 238 5.75 22.83 9.55
CA ARG A 238 6.52 23.08 8.33
C ARG A 238 7.74 22.17 8.17
N GLN A 239 8.29 21.60 9.24
CA GLN A 239 9.36 20.59 9.16
C GLN A 239 8.85 19.23 8.68
N LEU A 240 7.56 18.94 8.84
CA LEU A 240 6.92 17.68 8.39
C LEU A 240 6.12 17.84 7.08
N GLN A 241 5.80 19.08 6.67
CA GLN A 241 5.07 19.34 5.42
C GLN A 241 5.92 19.01 4.19
N VAL A 242 5.32 18.31 3.22
CA VAL A 242 5.94 18.00 1.93
C VAL A 242 6.15 19.30 1.14
N GLN A 243 7.35 19.51 0.61
CA GLN A 243 7.66 20.70 -0.19
C GLN A 243 6.73 20.79 -1.42
N TRP A 244 6.28 22.01 -1.72
CA TRP A 244 5.37 22.32 -2.83
C TRP A 244 3.98 21.65 -2.79
N SER A 245 3.50 21.17 -1.63
CA SER A 245 2.19 20.48 -1.56
C SER A 245 0.98 21.34 -1.97
N VAL A 246 1.08 22.66 -1.87
CA VAL A 246 0.06 23.62 -2.32
C VAL A 246 0.36 24.09 -3.75
N ASN A 247 -0.39 23.56 -4.71
CA ASN A 247 -0.22 23.84 -6.14
C ASN A 247 -0.45 25.32 -6.53
N THR A 248 0.20 25.75 -7.62
CA THR A 248 0.26 27.16 -8.07
C THR A 248 -1.12 27.80 -8.24
N LEU A 249 -2.07 27.08 -8.87
CA LEU A 249 -3.42 27.59 -9.09
C LEU A 249 -4.21 27.73 -7.79
N ALA A 250 -4.05 26.80 -6.84
CA ALA A 250 -4.67 26.92 -5.52
C ALA A 250 -4.13 28.12 -4.72
N GLN A 251 -2.84 28.46 -4.85
CA GLN A 251 -2.29 29.66 -4.20
C GLN A 251 -2.96 30.94 -4.74
N HIS A 252 -2.99 31.13 -6.07
CA HIS A 252 -3.55 32.36 -6.66
C HIS A 252 -5.07 32.45 -6.53
N VAL A 253 -5.80 31.33 -6.69
CA VAL A 253 -7.23 31.29 -6.42
C VAL A 253 -7.50 31.61 -4.94
N GLY A 254 -6.73 31.02 -4.02
CA GLY A 254 -6.83 31.32 -2.60
C GLY A 254 -6.66 32.80 -2.28
N THR A 255 -5.65 33.46 -2.86
CA THR A 255 -5.42 34.90 -2.68
C THR A 255 -6.63 35.72 -3.15
N ALA A 256 -7.16 35.40 -4.33
CA ALA A 256 -8.17 36.21 -5.00
C ALA A 256 -9.59 36.04 -4.41
N VAL A 257 -9.99 34.84 -3.98
CA VAL A 257 -11.35 34.63 -3.42
C VAL A 257 -11.54 35.31 -2.05
N LEU A 258 -10.44 35.68 -1.39
CA LEU A 258 -10.46 36.47 -0.15
C LEU A 258 -10.82 37.96 -0.38
N ASP A 259 -10.85 38.45 -1.62
CA ASP A 259 -11.36 39.79 -1.96
C ASP A 259 -12.86 39.80 -2.34
N ASP A 260 -13.45 38.64 -2.70
CA ASP A 260 -14.86 38.56 -3.13
C ASP A 260 -15.85 38.53 -1.96
N SER A 261 -15.85 39.64 -1.21
CA SER A 261 -16.85 39.97 -0.18
C SER A 261 -18.30 39.94 -0.72
N ALA A 262 -18.49 40.19 -2.02
CA ALA A 262 -19.80 40.10 -2.65
C ALA A 262 -20.28 38.64 -2.77
N TYR A 263 -19.41 37.69 -3.08
CA TYR A 263 -19.72 36.25 -3.06
C TYR A 263 -20.01 35.75 -1.66
N ALA A 264 -19.28 36.22 -0.65
CA ALA A 264 -19.58 35.92 0.75
C ALA A 264 -21.00 36.41 1.13
N ALA A 265 -21.32 37.67 0.83
CA ALA A 265 -22.65 38.23 1.08
C ALA A 265 -23.77 37.49 0.33
N ARG A 266 -23.56 37.11 -0.96
CA ARG A 266 -24.50 36.26 -1.71
C ARG A 266 -24.71 34.91 -1.04
N THR A 267 -23.64 34.29 -0.53
CA THR A 267 -23.69 32.99 0.15
C THR A 267 -24.44 33.06 1.48
N HIS A 268 -24.17 34.06 2.31
CA HIS A 268 -24.90 34.24 3.58
C HIS A 268 -26.38 34.56 3.36
N ALA A 269 -26.71 35.41 2.37
CA ALA A 269 -28.10 35.71 2.03
C ALA A 269 -28.87 34.48 1.52
N TRP A 270 -28.27 33.69 0.61
CA TRP A 270 -28.83 32.42 0.15
C TRP A 270 -29.08 31.43 1.31
N LEU A 271 -28.08 31.26 2.20
CA LEU A 271 -28.19 30.32 3.32
C LEU A 271 -29.17 30.79 4.39
N ALA A 272 -29.37 32.11 4.55
CA ALA A 272 -30.37 32.66 5.47
C ALA A 272 -31.82 32.34 5.03
N GLU A 273 -32.09 32.22 3.74
CA GLU A 273 -33.42 31.82 3.22
C GLU A 273 -33.58 30.30 3.15
N GLU A 274 -32.65 29.58 2.51
CA GLU A 274 -32.83 28.13 2.27
C GLU A 274 -32.73 27.27 3.53
N ARG A 275 -31.97 27.69 4.56
CA ARG A 275 -31.75 26.86 5.76
C ARG A 275 -33.01 26.73 6.61
N PRO A 276 -33.73 27.80 7.01
CA PRO A 276 -35.04 27.66 7.67
C PRO A 276 -36.03 26.83 6.84
N TRP A 277 -36.10 27.09 5.52
CA TRP A 277 -36.99 26.37 4.61
C TRP A 277 -36.68 24.86 4.56
N MET A 278 -35.41 24.47 4.43
CA MET A 278 -35.00 23.06 4.40
C MET A 278 -35.32 22.35 5.72
N LEU A 279 -35.07 23.00 6.86
CA LEU A 279 -35.37 22.45 8.19
C LEU A 279 -36.88 22.22 8.36
N GLU A 280 -37.72 23.20 8.00
CA GLU A 280 -39.18 23.10 8.02
C GLU A 280 -39.68 21.98 7.09
N ARG A 281 -39.20 21.94 5.84
CA ARG A 281 -39.68 21.00 4.83
C ARG A 281 -39.24 19.57 5.07
N LEU A 282 -38.09 19.33 5.69
CA LEU A 282 -37.69 18.00 6.17
C LEU A 282 -38.55 17.57 7.37
N ALA A 283 -38.80 18.45 8.35
CA ALA A 283 -39.66 18.14 9.50
C ALA A 283 -41.11 17.83 9.07
N ALA A 284 -41.62 18.52 8.05
CA ALA A 284 -42.93 18.26 7.45
C ALA A 284 -43.07 16.88 6.77
N LEU A 285 -41.98 16.13 6.59
CA LEU A 285 -42.00 14.72 6.16
C LEU A 285 -42.05 13.71 7.32
N GLY A 286 -42.13 14.18 8.58
CA GLY A 286 -42.08 13.35 9.78
C GLY A 286 -40.66 12.94 10.19
N LEU A 287 -39.64 13.60 9.64
CA LEU A 287 -38.23 13.35 9.96
C LEU A 287 -37.84 14.07 11.26
N ILE A 288 -36.99 13.45 12.07
CA ILE A 288 -36.41 14.09 13.26
C ILE A 288 -35.20 14.91 12.80
N VAL A 289 -35.37 16.23 12.66
CA VAL A 289 -34.37 17.12 12.06
C VAL A 289 -33.48 17.77 13.12
N THR A 290 -32.16 17.66 12.95
CA THR A 290 -31.18 18.34 13.81
C THR A 290 -31.02 19.80 13.35
N PRO A 291 -31.11 20.81 14.24
CA PRO A 291 -30.79 22.20 13.90
C PRO A 291 -29.35 22.31 13.38
N SER A 292 -29.11 23.18 12.41
CA SER A 292 -27.79 23.34 11.80
C SER A 292 -27.45 24.81 11.58
N GLU A 293 -26.17 25.14 11.67
CA GLU A 293 -25.59 26.46 11.39
C GLU A 293 -24.81 26.50 10.06
N THR A 294 -24.91 25.46 9.22
CA THR A 294 -24.12 25.27 7.98
C THR A 294 -24.98 25.06 6.72
N ASN A 295 -24.32 24.87 5.58
CA ASN A 295 -24.90 24.45 4.30
C ASN A 295 -25.31 22.95 4.22
N TYR A 296 -25.63 22.31 5.35
CA TYR A 296 -26.12 20.92 5.39
C TYR A 296 -26.99 20.67 6.63
N VAL A 297 -27.80 19.61 6.57
CA VAL A 297 -28.73 19.20 7.63
C VAL A 297 -28.56 17.70 7.92
N LEU A 298 -28.54 17.35 9.20
CA LEU A 298 -28.64 15.96 9.69
C LEU A 298 -30.09 15.68 10.10
N PHE A 299 -30.62 14.52 9.73
CA PHE A 299 -31.93 14.06 10.19
C PHE A 299 -31.96 12.55 10.46
N SER A 300 -32.92 12.10 11.27
CA SER A 300 -33.18 10.69 11.56
C SER A 300 -34.56 10.27 11.05
N LEU A 301 -34.60 9.05 10.48
CA LEU A 301 -35.78 8.31 10.06
C LEU A 301 -36.46 7.54 11.21
N ARG A 302 -35.92 7.59 12.44
CA ARG A 302 -36.42 6.81 13.59
C ARG A 302 -37.89 7.07 13.91
N GLY A 303 -38.39 8.29 13.67
CA GLY A 303 -39.81 8.64 13.78
C GLY A 303 -40.75 7.97 12.76
N LEU A 304 -40.18 7.34 11.73
CA LEU A 304 -40.88 6.62 10.66
C LEU A 304 -40.55 5.12 10.62
N GLY A 305 -39.68 4.61 11.50
CA GLY A 305 -39.20 3.21 11.51
C GLY A 305 -38.12 2.85 10.48
N LEU A 306 -38.06 3.58 9.36
CA LEU A 306 -37.23 3.29 8.19
C LEU A 306 -35.70 3.36 8.43
N GLN A 307 -34.94 2.61 7.63
CA GLN A 307 -33.47 2.65 7.61
C GLN A 307 -32.92 3.54 6.48
N VAL A 308 -31.83 4.27 6.75
CA VAL A 308 -31.21 5.19 5.76
C VAL A 308 -30.71 4.47 4.53
N LYS A 309 -30.18 3.25 4.67
CA LYS A 309 -29.64 2.43 3.58
C LYS A 309 -30.68 2.13 2.49
N GLU A 310 -31.95 1.97 2.89
CA GLU A 310 -33.06 1.72 1.98
C GLU A 310 -33.53 2.99 1.29
N LEU A 311 -33.63 4.09 2.06
CA LEU A 311 -33.92 5.42 1.51
C LEU A 311 -32.83 5.87 0.52
N GLN A 312 -31.55 5.69 0.84
CA GLN A 312 -30.44 6.02 -0.04
C GLN A 312 -30.49 5.22 -1.35
N ALA A 313 -30.80 3.92 -1.28
CA ALA A 313 -30.97 3.10 -2.47
C ALA A 313 -32.14 3.57 -3.34
N GLU A 314 -33.25 4.00 -2.75
CA GLU A 314 -34.43 4.49 -3.49
C GLU A 314 -34.25 5.91 -4.05
N MET A 315 -33.62 6.81 -3.30
CA MET A 315 -33.22 8.15 -3.77
C MET A 315 -32.22 8.06 -4.92
N GLY A 316 -31.24 7.15 -4.81
CA GLY A 316 -30.26 6.88 -5.86
C GLY A 316 -30.88 6.34 -7.15
N ARG A 317 -31.86 5.42 -7.07
CA ARG A 317 -32.68 5.00 -8.24
C ARG A 317 -33.40 6.15 -8.93
N ARG A 318 -33.74 7.21 -8.20
CA ARG A 318 -34.40 8.42 -8.72
C ARG A 318 -33.41 9.41 -9.33
N GLY A 319 -32.13 9.32 -8.98
CA GLY A 319 -31.06 10.21 -9.43
C GLY A 319 -30.66 11.27 -8.40
N ILE A 320 -30.94 11.05 -7.11
CA ILE A 320 -30.55 11.98 -6.03
C ILE A 320 -29.69 11.22 -5.02
N LEU A 321 -28.51 11.76 -4.70
CA LEU A 321 -27.59 11.12 -3.75
C LEU A 321 -27.68 11.83 -2.39
N ILE A 322 -27.98 11.08 -1.34
CA ILE A 322 -27.96 11.55 0.05
C ILE A 322 -26.83 10.83 0.80
N ARG A 323 -26.24 11.46 1.83
CA ARG A 323 -25.18 10.85 2.63
C ARG A 323 -25.80 9.93 3.69
N ASP A 324 -25.39 8.66 3.69
CA ASP A 324 -25.61 7.74 4.81
C ASP A 324 -24.80 8.24 6.02
N ALA A 325 -25.50 8.60 7.11
CA ALA A 325 -24.83 9.11 8.30
C ALA A 325 -24.57 8.04 9.37
N SER A 326 -25.04 6.79 9.17
CA SER A 326 -24.71 5.66 10.04
C SER A 326 -23.21 5.27 10.00
N LEU A 327 -22.49 5.73 8.98
CA LEU A 327 -21.03 5.59 8.85
C LEU A 327 -20.24 6.54 9.77
N PHE A 328 -20.88 7.45 10.51
CA PHE A 328 -20.21 8.28 11.52
C PHE A 328 -20.38 7.66 12.92
N PRO A 329 -19.30 7.27 13.62
CA PRO A 329 -19.37 6.67 14.96
C PRO A 329 -20.20 7.52 15.93
N GLY A 330 -21.21 6.93 16.55
CA GLY A 330 -22.19 7.63 17.40
C GLY A 330 -23.54 7.92 16.74
N LEU A 331 -23.73 7.58 15.46
CA LEU A 331 -25.04 7.54 14.79
C LEU A 331 -25.47 6.10 14.48
N ASP A 332 -26.78 5.89 14.31
CA ASP A 332 -27.39 4.61 13.97
C ASP A 332 -27.90 4.53 12.51
N GLY A 333 -28.41 3.37 12.12
CA GLY A 333 -28.96 3.08 10.79
C GLY A 333 -30.17 3.91 10.35
N THR A 334 -30.65 4.85 11.15
CA THR A 334 -31.75 5.77 10.79
C THR A 334 -31.27 7.14 10.32
N TYR A 335 -30.00 7.51 10.49
CA TYR A 335 -29.53 8.88 10.22
C TYR A 335 -29.06 9.09 8.77
N ALA A 336 -29.46 10.23 8.20
CA ALA A 336 -29.02 10.72 6.90
C ALA A 336 -28.54 12.17 7.00
N ARG A 337 -27.59 12.56 6.15
CA ARG A 337 -27.18 13.96 5.96
C ARG A 337 -27.48 14.40 4.52
N VAL A 338 -27.96 15.62 4.36
CA VAL A 338 -28.14 16.27 3.06
C VAL A 338 -27.52 17.66 3.06
N ALA A 339 -26.90 18.06 1.96
CA ALA A 339 -26.52 19.44 1.72
C ALA A 339 -27.77 20.35 1.60
N ILE A 340 -27.55 21.66 1.62
CA ILE A 340 -28.53 22.66 1.21
C ILE A 340 -28.06 23.20 -0.14
N ARG A 341 -28.91 23.19 -1.16
CA ARG A 341 -28.60 23.67 -2.52
C ARG A 341 -29.52 24.85 -2.90
N LEU A 342 -29.68 25.14 -4.19
CA LEU A 342 -30.63 26.17 -4.67
C LEU A 342 -32.08 25.65 -4.54
N ARG A 343 -33.06 26.55 -4.34
CA ARG A 343 -34.48 26.19 -4.11
C ARG A 343 -35.01 25.08 -5.02
N GLY A 344 -34.88 25.22 -6.33
CA GLY A 344 -35.39 24.24 -7.30
C GLY A 344 -34.72 22.85 -7.21
N HIS A 345 -33.51 22.74 -6.66
CA HIS A 345 -32.89 21.46 -6.31
C HIS A 345 -33.39 20.94 -4.95
N ASN A 346 -33.59 21.83 -3.97
CA ASN A 346 -34.12 21.47 -2.65
C ASN A 346 -35.58 20.96 -2.75
N GLU A 347 -36.38 21.54 -3.64
CA GLU A 347 -37.75 21.08 -3.95
C GLU A 347 -37.75 19.69 -4.60
N GLN A 348 -36.80 19.40 -5.49
CA GLN A 348 -36.61 18.06 -6.05
C GLN A 348 -36.20 17.04 -4.98
N LEU A 349 -35.30 17.42 -4.05
CA LEU A 349 -34.94 16.58 -2.90
C LEU A 349 -36.17 16.27 -2.04
N ILE A 350 -36.93 17.28 -1.62
CA ILE A 350 -38.12 17.11 -0.75
C ILE A 350 -39.20 16.25 -1.45
N ALA A 351 -39.46 16.48 -2.73
CA ALA A 351 -40.43 15.67 -3.49
C ALA A 351 -39.98 14.20 -3.65
N ALA A 352 -38.68 13.98 -3.90
CA ALA A 352 -38.12 12.63 -4.00
C ALA A 352 -38.10 11.92 -2.65
N LEU A 353 -37.74 12.60 -1.55
CA LEU A 353 -37.80 12.07 -0.19
C LEU A 353 -39.23 11.65 0.15
N GLN A 354 -40.21 12.53 -0.05
CA GLN A 354 -41.63 12.25 0.21
C GLN A 354 -42.11 11.00 -0.55
N ALA A 355 -41.77 10.89 -1.84
CA ALA A 355 -42.16 9.76 -2.68
C ALA A 355 -41.40 8.45 -2.35
N SER A 356 -40.17 8.54 -1.84
CA SER A 356 -39.35 7.39 -1.44
C SER A 356 -39.78 6.84 -0.08
N ILE A 357 -39.97 7.73 0.92
CA ILE A 357 -40.50 7.40 2.25
C ILE A 357 -41.86 6.72 2.11
N ARG A 358 -42.77 7.30 1.31
CA ARG A 358 -44.08 6.71 1.04
C ARG A 358 -43.98 5.29 0.48
N LEU A 359 -43.13 5.07 -0.52
CA LEU A 359 -42.95 3.75 -1.15
C LEU A 359 -42.36 2.71 -0.20
N LEU A 360 -41.56 3.11 0.79
CA LEU A 360 -41.02 2.20 1.80
C LEU A 360 -42.10 1.83 2.84
N LEU A 361 -42.84 2.81 3.36
CA LEU A 361 -43.96 2.58 4.29
C LEU A 361 -45.09 1.72 3.66
N GLU A 362 -45.37 1.91 2.37
CA GLU A 362 -46.33 1.08 1.61
C GLU A 362 -45.84 -0.38 1.44
N LYS A 363 -44.52 -0.64 1.51
CA LYS A 363 -43.95 -2.00 1.48
C LYS A 363 -43.99 -2.68 2.85
N GLU A 364 -43.58 -1.97 3.91
CA GLU A 364 -43.57 -2.53 5.28
C GLU A 364 -44.98 -2.88 5.77
N SER A 365 -45.98 -2.08 5.40
CA SER A 365 -47.38 -2.31 5.79
C SER A 365 -48.09 -3.45 5.04
N GLY A 366 -47.41 -4.13 4.11
CA GLY A 366 -47.92 -5.32 3.41
C GLY A 366 -49.14 -5.08 2.50
N ALA A 367 -49.51 -3.82 2.26
CA ALA A 367 -50.66 -3.46 1.45
C ALA A 367 -50.36 -3.66 -0.05
N ALA A 368 -51.12 -4.53 -0.72
CA ALA A 368 -51.02 -4.70 -2.16
C ALA A 368 -51.34 -3.37 -2.89
N PRO A 369 -50.58 -2.97 -3.92
CA PRO A 369 -50.76 -1.68 -4.59
C PRO A 369 -52.11 -1.63 -5.32
N VAL A 370 -53.04 -0.83 -4.81
CA VAL A 370 -54.37 -0.64 -5.41
C VAL A 370 -54.24 0.09 -6.74
N LEU A 371 -54.37 -0.66 -7.83
CA LEU A 371 -54.35 -0.11 -9.19
C LEU A 371 -55.60 0.72 -9.47
N GLY A 372 -55.45 2.04 -9.31
CA GLY A 372 -56.17 3.03 -10.10
C GLY A 372 -56.88 4.11 -9.32
N HIS A 373 -56.68 5.36 -9.72
CA HIS A 373 -57.73 6.09 -10.44
C HIS A 373 -57.12 7.15 -11.37
N ALA A 374 -57.75 7.37 -12.52
CA ALA A 374 -57.31 8.37 -13.49
C ALA A 374 -57.78 9.77 -13.07
N VAL A 375 -56.89 10.76 -13.10
CA VAL A 375 -57.24 12.19 -12.98
C VAL A 375 -57.19 12.83 -14.37
N LYS A 376 -58.18 13.66 -14.66
CA LYS A 376 -58.49 14.16 -16.02
C LYS A 376 -57.42 15.12 -16.54
N LYS A 377 -57.05 14.99 -17.82
CA LYS A 377 -56.50 16.13 -18.57
C LYS A 377 -57.58 17.21 -18.74
N PRO A 378 -57.28 18.50 -18.58
CA PRO A 378 -58.12 19.57 -19.11
C PRO A 378 -57.93 19.69 -20.63
N ALA A 379 -59.00 20.06 -21.33
CA ALA A 379 -58.89 20.79 -22.60
C ALA A 379 -58.70 22.29 -22.28
N GLY A 380 -58.10 23.12 -23.13
CA GLY A 380 -57.49 22.82 -24.43
C GLY A 380 -57.63 24.01 -25.38
N THR A 381 -56.55 24.34 -26.08
CA THR A 381 -56.50 25.35 -27.16
C THR A 381 -55.45 24.88 -28.16
N GLY A 382 -55.69 25.07 -29.45
CA GLY A 382 -54.82 24.60 -30.52
C GLY A 382 -54.39 25.72 -31.47
N ALA A 383 -53.40 25.40 -32.30
CA ALA A 383 -53.10 26.08 -33.56
C ALA A 383 -52.47 25.05 -34.50
N ASP A 384 -52.89 25.04 -35.76
CA ASP A 384 -52.36 24.14 -36.80
C ASP A 384 -50.98 24.57 -37.31
N ILE A 385 -50.30 23.68 -38.05
CA ILE A 385 -49.90 23.93 -39.45
C ILE A 385 -49.43 22.62 -40.11
N ALA A 386 -49.67 22.51 -41.42
CA ALA A 386 -49.65 21.27 -42.19
C ALA A 386 -48.27 20.75 -42.66
N SER A 387 -48.16 19.43 -42.83
CA SER A 387 -47.81 18.77 -44.10
C SER A 387 -47.90 17.24 -43.92
N ALA A 388 -48.75 16.51 -44.65
CA ALA A 388 -48.69 16.21 -46.09
C ALA A 388 -47.44 15.39 -46.46
N GLY A 389 -47.61 14.06 -46.55
CA GLY A 389 -46.60 13.15 -47.11
C GLY A 389 -46.99 12.65 -48.50
N LEU A 390 -46.07 11.94 -49.16
CA LEU A 390 -46.35 11.14 -50.35
C LEU A 390 -45.24 10.07 -50.56
N GLN A 391 -45.54 9.08 -51.39
CA GLN A 391 -44.60 8.04 -51.82
C GLN A 391 -43.73 8.55 -52.98
N GLU A 392 -42.54 7.98 -53.21
CA GLU A 392 -42.28 7.09 -54.35
C GLU A 392 -40.79 6.81 -54.66
N ARG A 393 -40.55 5.57 -55.13
CA ARG A 393 -39.57 5.10 -56.14
C ARG A 393 -38.04 5.17 -55.92
N SER A 394 -37.43 4.02 -56.20
CA SER A 394 -36.04 3.83 -56.67
C SER A 394 -35.84 4.36 -58.10
N PRO A 395 -34.59 4.27 -58.61
CA PRO A 395 -34.40 3.74 -59.96
C PRO A 395 -33.50 2.50 -60.01
N HIS A 396 -33.81 1.57 -60.92
CA HIS A 396 -32.83 0.62 -61.47
C HIS A 396 -31.99 1.33 -62.56
N VAL A 397 -30.96 0.72 -63.17
CA VAL A 397 -31.09 -0.09 -64.40
C VAL A 397 -29.71 -0.70 -64.75
N GLU A 398 -29.67 -2.04 -64.89
CA GLU A 398 -28.96 -2.87 -65.90
C GLU A 398 -27.44 -2.63 -66.19
N ALA A 399 -26.67 -3.47 -66.93
CA ALA A 399 -26.98 -4.66 -67.74
C ALA A 399 -25.80 -5.68 -67.82
N SER A 400 -26.14 -6.94 -68.12
CA SER A 400 -25.42 -7.93 -68.97
C SER A 400 -23.88 -8.05 -69.01
N GLY A 401 -23.38 -9.31 -68.97
CA GLY A 401 -22.05 -9.68 -69.50
C GLY A 401 -21.74 -11.18 -69.40
N GLN A 402 -21.29 -11.81 -70.50
CA GLN A 402 -20.88 -13.23 -70.59
C GLN A 402 -19.45 -13.36 -71.16
N THR A 403 -18.90 -14.59 -71.14
CA THR A 403 -17.64 -15.05 -71.78
C THR A 403 -16.33 -14.51 -71.15
N ALA A 404 -15.20 -15.22 -70.99
CA ALA A 404 -14.62 -16.51 -71.44
C ALA A 404 -13.45 -16.36 -72.44
N ALA A 405 -12.35 -17.10 -72.18
CA ALA A 405 -11.02 -17.06 -72.83
C ALA A 405 -10.22 -15.74 -72.62
N GLY A 406 -8.88 -15.73 -72.65
CA GLY A 406 -7.91 -16.84 -72.67
C GLY A 406 -6.45 -16.40 -72.94
N GLN A 407 -5.49 -17.30 -72.73
CA GLN A 407 -4.04 -17.23 -73.11
C GLN A 407 -3.19 -16.18 -72.35
N ARG A 408 -2.12 -16.49 -71.57
CA ARG A 408 -0.82 -17.20 -71.83
C ARG A 408 0.06 -16.48 -72.86
N PRO A 409 1.41 -16.34 -72.63
CA PRO A 409 2.30 -17.52 -72.58
C PRO A 409 3.59 -17.49 -71.70
N ASN A 410 4.07 -18.71 -71.40
CA ASN A 410 5.49 -19.18 -71.31
C ASN A 410 6.42 -18.63 -70.19
N ALA A 411 7.41 -19.37 -69.68
CA ALA A 411 7.88 -20.78 -69.85
C ALA A 411 8.87 -21.11 -68.69
N ALA A 412 9.28 -22.35 -68.33
CA ALA A 412 8.88 -23.75 -68.56
C ALA A 412 9.54 -24.59 -67.39
N SER A 413 9.78 -25.92 -67.34
CA SER A 413 9.68 -27.07 -68.27
C SER A 413 9.65 -28.41 -67.45
N GLY A 414 9.76 -29.59 -68.10
CA GLY A 414 10.30 -30.86 -67.58
C GLY A 414 9.89 -31.32 -66.16
N VAL A 415 8.78 -32.03 -65.91
CA VAL A 415 8.36 -33.37 -66.40
C VAL A 415 9.24 -34.54 -65.93
N GLY A 416 8.69 -35.39 -65.07
CA GLY A 416 9.17 -36.73 -64.70
C GLY A 416 8.11 -37.48 -63.88
N GLN A 417 7.70 -38.68 -64.31
CA GLN A 417 6.68 -39.49 -63.65
C GLN A 417 7.31 -40.61 -62.80
N HIS A 418 6.70 -40.96 -61.67
CA HIS A 418 6.16 -42.30 -61.35
C HIS A 418 5.91 -42.48 -59.84
N THR A 419 4.94 -43.33 -59.49
CA THR A 419 4.60 -43.72 -58.12
C THR A 419 4.58 -45.24 -57.97
N ALA A 420 5.45 -45.82 -57.12
CA ALA A 420 5.23 -47.12 -56.45
C ALA A 420 6.32 -47.45 -55.39
N VAL A 421 5.91 -47.42 -54.12
CA VAL A 421 6.26 -48.30 -52.97
C VAL A 421 7.36 -49.38 -53.17
N ALA A 422 8.39 -49.42 -52.27
CA ALA A 422 8.74 -50.59 -51.40
C ALA A 422 10.21 -50.66 -50.88
N GLY A 423 10.47 -50.17 -49.66
CA GLY A 423 11.53 -50.69 -48.76
C GLY A 423 13.02 -50.53 -49.15
N PRO A 424 13.94 -51.11 -48.37
CA PRO A 424 14.22 -50.59 -47.03
C PRO A 424 15.71 -50.31 -46.77
N SER A 425 16.01 -49.24 -46.04
CA SER A 425 17.35 -48.96 -45.49
C SER A 425 17.26 -48.27 -44.14
N SER A 426 17.99 -48.79 -43.15
CA SER A 426 18.06 -48.25 -41.80
C SER A 426 19.13 -47.16 -41.69
N GLU A 427 18.72 -45.92 -41.48
CA GLU A 427 19.60 -44.87 -40.96
C GLU A 427 18.99 -44.35 -39.64
N THR A 428 19.74 -44.54 -38.56
CA THR A 428 19.37 -44.06 -37.23
C THR A 428 19.66 -42.57 -37.14
N THR A 429 18.63 -41.74 -37.34
CA THR A 429 18.71 -40.32 -36.99
C THR A 429 18.79 -40.18 -35.48
N GLU A 430 19.99 -39.85 -34.98
CA GLU A 430 20.16 -39.36 -33.62
C GLU A 430 19.29 -38.11 -33.46
N LYS A 431 18.38 -38.12 -32.49
CA LYS A 431 17.58 -36.93 -32.18
C LYS A 431 18.50 -35.88 -31.57
N GLU A 432 18.44 -34.66 -32.10
CA GLU A 432 18.90 -33.48 -31.36
C GLU A 432 18.23 -33.47 -29.97
N PRO A 433 18.96 -33.09 -28.90
CA PRO A 433 18.39 -33.02 -27.57
C PRO A 433 17.25 -31.99 -27.55
N ALA A 434 16.06 -32.44 -27.18
CA ALA A 434 14.89 -31.57 -27.11
C ALA A 434 15.10 -30.54 -25.97
N LEU A 435 15.26 -29.28 -26.35
CA LEU A 435 15.34 -28.16 -25.40
C LEU A 435 14.07 -28.10 -24.55
N ALA A 436 14.24 -27.75 -23.27
CA ALA A 436 13.16 -27.64 -22.29
C ALA A 436 11.94 -26.88 -22.83
N ALA A 437 10.75 -27.33 -22.44
CA ALA A 437 9.53 -26.58 -22.68
C ALA A 437 9.56 -25.24 -21.93
N THR A 438 8.80 -24.26 -22.40
CA THR A 438 8.75 -22.91 -21.82
C THR A 438 7.32 -22.52 -21.52
N LEU A 439 7.12 -21.76 -20.45
CA LEU A 439 5.83 -21.15 -20.09
C LEU A 439 6.09 -19.78 -19.48
N MET A 440 5.45 -18.73 -19.97
CA MET A 440 5.72 -17.37 -19.49
C MET A 440 4.54 -16.75 -18.74
N VAL A 441 4.78 -16.37 -17.48
CA VAL A 441 3.85 -15.67 -16.61
C VAL A 441 4.08 -14.15 -16.70
N GLN A 442 3.28 -13.48 -17.52
CA GLN A 442 3.22 -12.02 -17.58
C GLN A 442 2.03 -11.52 -16.74
N GLY A 443 1.86 -10.20 -16.59
CA GLY A 443 0.73 -9.67 -15.85
C GLY A 443 0.51 -8.17 -16.04
N THR A 444 -0.72 -7.71 -15.77
CA THR A 444 -1.16 -6.34 -16.11
C THR A 444 -0.58 -5.24 -15.21
N SER A 445 0.07 -5.60 -14.11
CA SER A 445 0.84 -4.70 -13.24
C SER A 445 2.05 -5.41 -12.64
N SER A 446 3.00 -4.63 -12.10
CA SER A 446 4.17 -5.14 -11.38
C SER A 446 3.78 -6.15 -10.28
N ASP A 447 2.75 -5.81 -9.49
CA ASP A 447 2.29 -6.53 -8.30
C ASP A 447 1.08 -7.46 -8.53
N ALA A 448 0.78 -7.81 -9.79
CA ALA A 448 -0.31 -8.73 -10.16
C ALA A 448 -0.17 -10.16 -9.57
N GLY A 449 0.97 -10.45 -8.91
CA GLY A 449 1.27 -11.74 -8.28
C GLY A 449 2.01 -12.73 -9.20
N LYS A 450 2.58 -12.25 -10.32
CA LYS A 450 3.39 -13.05 -11.26
C LYS A 450 4.40 -13.95 -10.55
N SER A 451 5.15 -13.40 -9.61
CA SER A 451 6.24 -14.06 -8.88
C SER A 451 5.76 -15.20 -7.97
N LEU A 452 4.58 -15.06 -7.35
CA LEU A 452 3.92 -16.13 -6.59
C LEU A 452 3.29 -17.20 -7.50
N ILE A 453 2.61 -16.80 -8.58
CA ILE A 453 2.07 -17.75 -9.57
C ILE A 453 3.20 -18.56 -10.23
N THR A 454 4.34 -17.92 -10.51
CA THR A 454 5.55 -18.59 -11.01
C THR A 454 6.08 -19.61 -10.01
N ALA A 455 6.23 -19.24 -8.73
CA ALA A 455 6.66 -20.16 -7.68
C ALA A 455 5.67 -21.33 -7.46
N ALA A 456 4.37 -21.06 -7.57
CA ALA A 456 3.33 -22.09 -7.50
C ALA A 456 3.44 -23.09 -8.66
N LEU A 457 3.55 -22.60 -9.90
CA LEU A 457 3.72 -23.45 -11.09
C LEU A 457 5.04 -24.24 -11.01
N CYS A 458 6.13 -23.61 -10.59
CA CYS A 458 7.39 -24.33 -10.30
C CYS A 458 7.19 -25.47 -9.31
N ARG A 459 6.49 -25.25 -8.18
CA ARG A 459 6.25 -26.30 -7.19
C ARG A 459 5.30 -27.39 -7.71
N ILE A 460 4.27 -27.03 -8.48
CA ILE A 460 3.35 -27.99 -9.12
C ILE A 460 4.10 -28.91 -10.10
N LEU A 461 4.89 -28.34 -11.00
CA LEU A 461 5.66 -29.10 -12.00
C LEU A 461 6.69 -30.03 -11.34
N LEU A 462 7.32 -29.58 -10.24
CA LEU A 462 8.21 -30.41 -9.42
C LEU A 462 7.45 -31.57 -8.74
N GLN A 463 6.30 -31.29 -8.11
CA GLN A 463 5.45 -32.30 -7.47
C GLN A 463 5.01 -33.39 -8.48
N ASP A 464 4.76 -32.98 -9.73
CA ASP A 464 4.29 -33.85 -10.82
C ASP A 464 5.47 -34.48 -11.60
N GLY A 465 6.70 -34.34 -11.10
CA GLY A 465 7.87 -35.13 -11.50
C GLY A 465 8.80 -34.50 -12.55
N LEU A 466 8.56 -33.26 -12.97
CA LEU A 466 9.37 -32.56 -13.97
C LEU A 466 10.52 -31.78 -13.33
N LYS A 467 11.70 -31.80 -13.95
CA LYS A 467 12.79 -30.89 -13.59
C LYS A 467 12.44 -29.50 -14.11
N VAL A 468 12.22 -28.57 -13.19
CA VAL A 468 11.77 -27.22 -13.53
C VAL A 468 12.72 -26.16 -12.96
N ALA A 469 13.01 -25.12 -13.75
CA ALA A 469 13.78 -23.96 -13.32
C ALA A 469 13.01 -22.64 -13.57
N PRO A 470 13.14 -21.64 -12.67
CA PRO A 470 12.59 -20.30 -12.90
C PRO A 470 13.53 -19.43 -13.73
N PHE A 471 12.99 -18.45 -14.44
CA PHE A 471 13.79 -17.48 -15.19
C PHE A 471 13.15 -16.08 -15.24
N LYS A 472 13.88 -15.06 -14.78
CA LYS A 472 13.52 -13.64 -14.94
C LYS A 472 14.72 -12.90 -15.51
N SER A 473 14.70 -12.65 -16.82
CA SER A 473 15.82 -12.11 -17.60
C SER A 473 16.46 -10.87 -16.98
N GLN A 474 15.62 -9.94 -16.51
CA GLN A 474 16.00 -8.75 -15.76
C GLN A 474 15.00 -8.54 -14.62
N ASN A 475 15.51 -8.48 -13.38
CA ASN A 475 14.74 -8.02 -12.22
C ASN A 475 15.27 -6.64 -11.76
N MET A 476 14.46 -5.87 -11.05
CA MET A 476 14.83 -4.60 -10.43
C MET A 476 14.44 -4.65 -8.96
N SER A 477 15.38 -4.96 -8.08
CA SER A 477 15.12 -5.08 -6.64
C SER A 477 16.33 -4.69 -5.81
N LEU A 478 16.07 -4.09 -4.65
CA LEU A 478 17.08 -3.76 -3.64
C LEU A 478 17.40 -4.96 -2.72
N ASN A 479 16.73 -6.09 -2.88
CA ASN A 479 16.88 -7.29 -2.06
C ASN A 479 17.42 -8.46 -2.91
N SER A 480 18.41 -9.18 -2.39
CA SER A 480 19.07 -10.26 -3.11
C SER A 480 19.01 -11.60 -2.39
N TYR A 481 19.14 -12.67 -3.16
CA TYR A 481 19.50 -14.01 -2.72
C TYR A 481 20.95 -14.27 -3.13
N VAL A 482 21.72 -14.99 -2.30
CA VAL A 482 23.11 -15.39 -2.60
C VAL A 482 23.12 -16.81 -3.12
N THR A 483 23.59 -16.99 -4.35
CA THR A 483 23.76 -18.30 -4.98
C THR A 483 24.94 -19.06 -4.33
N PRO A 484 25.00 -20.40 -4.40
CA PRO A 484 26.08 -21.17 -3.76
C PRO A 484 27.49 -20.77 -4.26
N ASP A 485 27.60 -20.35 -5.52
CA ASP A 485 28.84 -19.82 -6.11
C ASP A 485 29.15 -18.36 -5.78
N GLY A 486 28.51 -17.81 -4.73
CA GLY A 486 28.88 -16.53 -4.14
C GLY A 486 28.46 -15.30 -4.96
N LYS A 487 27.31 -15.36 -5.63
CA LYS A 487 26.83 -14.29 -6.53
C LYS A 487 25.40 -13.87 -6.20
N GLU A 488 24.98 -12.71 -6.70
CA GLU A 488 23.70 -12.10 -6.36
C GLU A 488 22.61 -12.26 -7.44
N ILE A 489 21.42 -12.69 -7.04
CA ILE A 489 20.21 -12.63 -7.87
C ILE A 489 19.07 -11.89 -7.15
N GLY A 490 18.02 -11.50 -7.86
CA GLY A 490 16.79 -10.96 -7.25
C GLY A 490 16.13 -11.96 -6.29
N ARG A 491 15.69 -11.50 -5.11
CA ARG A 491 15.19 -12.38 -4.03
C ARG A 491 14.04 -13.30 -4.48
N ALA A 492 13.13 -12.82 -5.34
CA ALA A 492 12.02 -13.63 -5.88
C ALA A 492 12.50 -14.85 -6.68
N GLN A 493 13.62 -14.76 -7.41
CA GLN A 493 14.14 -15.89 -8.18
C GLN A 493 14.86 -16.90 -7.28
N GLY A 494 15.44 -16.45 -6.18
CA GLY A 494 15.88 -17.32 -5.09
C GLY A 494 14.71 -18.09 -4.46
N MET A 495 13.63 -17.40 -4.11
CA MET A 495 12.40 -18.05 -3.61
C MET A 495 11.78 -19.03 -4.63
N GLN A 496 11.85 -18.72 -5.93
CA GLN A 496 11.37 -19.63 -6.98
C GLN A 496 12.31 -20.85 -7.15
N ALA A 497 13.61 -20.71 -6.90
CA ALA A 497 14.55 -21.84 -6.89
C ALA A 497 14.38 -22.73 -5.64
N ASP A 498 14.13 -22.12 -4.47
CA ASP A 498 13.69 -22.82 -3.25
C ASP A 498 12.42 -23.65 -3.55
N ALA A 499 11.41 -23.06 -4.22
CA ALA A 499 10.18 -23.76 -4.61
C ALA A 499 10.44 -24.96 -5.55
N CYS A 500 11.39 -24.84 -6.49
CA CYS A 500 11.88 -25.92 -7.34
C CYS A 500 12.75 -26.97 -6.60
N ARG A 501 13.14 -26.74 -5.34
CA ARG A 501 14.16 -27.52 -4.60
C ARG A 501 15.50 -27.65 -5.33
N ILE A 502 15.94 -26.60 -6.02
CA ILE A 502 17.23 -26.57 -6.74
C ILE A 502 18.13 -25.45 -6.24
N ALA A 503 19.44 -25.61 -6.47
CA ALA A 503 20.40 -24.54 -6.22
C ALA A 503 20.08 -23.31 -7.10
N ALA A 504 19.84 -22.17 -6.46
CA ALA A 504 19.68 -20.90 -7.17
C ALA A 504 20.97 -20.56 -7.94
N THR A 505 20.87 -20.19 -9.22
CA THR A 505 22.02 -19.81 -10.05
C THR A 505 21.83 -18.45 -10.70
N THR A 506 22.92 -17.82 -11.10
CA THR A 506 22.89 -16.54 -11.82
C THR A 506 22.35 -16.62 -13.25
N ASP A 507 21.99 -17.80 -13.73
CA ASP A 507 21.29 -17.96 -15.02
C ASP A 507 19.78 -17.77 -14.85
N MET A 508 19.22 -17.98 -13.64
CA MET A 508 17.81 -17.74 -13.33
C MET A 508 17.45 -16.25 -13.30
N ASN A 509 18.43 -15.39 -13.00
CA ASN A 509 18.31 -13.94 -13.10
C ASN A 509 19.65 -13.32 -13.54
N PRO A 510 19.94 -13.26 -14.85
CA PRO A 510 21.25 -12.85 -15.34
C PRO A 510 21.49 -11.35 -15.29
N ILE A 511 20.45 -10.52 -15.31
CA ILE A 511 20.55 -9.07 -15.09
C ILE A 511 19.75 -8.68 -13.83
N LEU A 512 20.38 -8.00 -12.89
CA LEU A 512 19.73 -7.43 -11.72
C LEU A 512 20.03 -5.92 -11.66
N LEU A 513 18.98 -5.11 -11.65
CA LEU A 513 19.05 -3.67 -11.49
C LEU A 513 18.83 -3.30 -10.02
N LYS A 514 19.77 -2.54 -9.44
CA LYS A 514 19.65 -2.01 -8.08
C LYS A 514 19.49 -0.49 -8.13
N PRO A 515 18.27 0.05 -7.88
CA PRO A 515 18.03 1.49 -7.89
C PRO A 515 18.96 2.26 -6.95
N LYS A 516 19.38 3.43 -7.39
CA LYS A 516 20.15 4.43 -6.62
C LYS A 516 19.39 5.77 -6.63
N LYS A 517 19.99 6.81 -6.06
CA LYS A 517 19.47 8.19 -6.16
C LYS A 517 19.45 8.65 -7.63
N ASP A 518 18.73 9.74 -7.90
CA ASP A 518 18.83 10.52 -9.14
C ASP A 518 18.61 9.75 -10.46
N MET A 519 17.66 8.80 -10.46
CA MET A 519 17.29 7.96 -11.63
C MET A 519 18.43 7.07 -12.17
N VAL A 520 19.45 6.82 -11.34
CA VAL A 520 20.55 5.86 -11.61
C VAL A 520 20.17 4.48 -11.10
N SER A 521 20.72 3.43 -11.72
CA SER A 521 20.71 2.06 -11.18
C SER A 521 22.07 1.40 -11.39
N GLN A 522 22.52 0.65 -10.39
CA GLN A 522 23.65 -0.27 -10.55
C GLN A 522 23.17 -1.48 -11.36
N VAL A 523 23.89 -1.80 -12.44
CA VAL A 523 23.65 -3.01 -13.24
C VAL A 523 24.56 -4.11 -12.71
N VAL A 524 23.94 -5.18 -12.20
CA VAL A 524 24.59 -6.41 -11.77
C VAL A 524 24.34 -7.47 -12.84
N VAL A 525 25.39 -8.17 -13.26
CA VAL A 525 25.42 -9.06 -14.42
C VAL A 525 26.01 -10.40 -14.01
N HIS A 526 25.24 -11.48 -14.18
CA HIS A 526 25.51 -12.78 -13.55
C HIS A 526 25.98 -12.62 -12.09
N GLY A 527 25.23 -11.83 -11.32
CA GLY A 527 25.48 -11.54 -9.91
C GLY A 527 26.77 -10.81 -9.56
N LYS A 528 27.50 -10.26 -10.54
CA LYS A 528 28.65 -9.36 -10.33
C LYS A 528 28.30 -7.92 -10.73
N PRO A 529 28.59 -6.88 -9.92
CA PRO A 529 28.41 -5.49 -10.33
C PRO A 529 29.24 -5.16 -11.58
N LEU A 530 28.60 -4.60 -12.62
CA LEU A 530 29.26 -4.16 -13.84
C LEU A 530 29.57 -2.66 -13.80
N ARG A 531 28.53 -1.82 -13.72
CA ARG A 531 28.61 -0.35 -13.59
C ARG A 531 27.24 0.25 -13.27
N ASP A 532 27.25 1.50 -12.83
CA ASP A 532 26.05 2.32 -12.72
C ASP A 532 25.65 2.91 -14.09
N TYR A 533 24.34 3.05 -14.33
CA TYR A 533 23.79 3.76 -15.48
C TYR A 533 22.60 4.62 -15.07
N ASP A 534 22.43 5.77 -15.73
CA ASP A 534 21.13 6.43 -15.82
C ASP A 534 20.16 5.62 -16.72
N ALA A 535 18.86 5.79 -16.49
CA ALA A 535 17.81 5.06 -17.20
C ALA A 535 17.82 5.21 -18.75
N ARG A 536 18.45 6.26 -19.29
CA ARG A 536 18.60 6.47 -20.74
C ARG A 536 19.85 5.77 -21.29
N SER A 537 21.02 5.97 -20.67
CA SER A 537 22.26 5.28 -21.09
C SER A 537 22.12 3.76 -21.04
N TYR A 538 21.38 3.22 -20.06
CA TYR A 538 21.06 1.79 -20.02
C TYR A 538 20.34 1.32 -21.30
N ARG A 539 19.27 2.03 -21.68
CA ARG A 539 18.43 1.72 -22.86
C ARG A 539 19.10 2.01 -24.21
N GLU A 540 20.03 2.95 -24.27
CA GLU A 540 20.73 3.31 -25.49
C GLU A 540 22.01 2.50 -25.73
N LYS A 541 22.67 2.03 -24.67
CA LYS A 541 24.04 1.49 -24.78
C LYS A 541 24.19 0.04 -24.30
N TYR A 542 23.31 -0.49 -23.46
CA TYR A 542 23.53 -1.80 -22.83
C TYR A 542 22.53 -2.91 -23.22
N LEU A 543 21.29 -2.57 -23.60
CA LEU A 543 20.26 -3.59 -23.82
C LEU A 543 20.60 -4.64 -24.90
N GLY A 544 21.48 -4.33 -25.87
CA GLY A 544 21.98 -5.32 -26.84
C GLY A 544 23.02 -6.29 -26.28
N GLU A 545 23.85 -5.84 -25.33
CA GLU A 545 24.73 -6.73 -24.54
C GLU A 545 23.86 -7.62 -23.63
N ALA A 546 22.90 -7.01 -22.93
CA ALA A 546 21.96 -7.70 -22.04
C ALA A 546 21.13 -8.77 -22.77
N GLU A 547 20.61 -8.50 -23.96
CA GLU A 547 19.89 -9.49 -24.80
C GLU A 547 20.74 -10.74 -25.08
N SER A 548 22.02 -10.56 -25.39
CA SER A 548 22.94 -11.68 -25.68
C SER A 548 23.17 -12.54 -24.45
N ILE A 549 23.35 -11.91 -23.29
CA ILE A 549 23.53 -12.56 -21.98
C ILE A 549 22.24 -13.30 -21.57
N VAL A 550 21.07 -12.66 -21.72
CA VAL A 550 19.75 -13.23 -21.42
C VAL A 550 19.49 -14.49 -22.25
N LYS A 551 19.74 -14.45 -23.56
CA LYS A 551 19.58 -15.61 -24.46
C LYS A 551 20.52 -16.77 -24.08
N ALA A 552 21.79 -16.49 -23.80
CA ALA A 552 22.75 -17.52 -23.40
C ALA A 552 22.40 -18.17 -22.06
N SER A 553 21.84 -17.40 -21.12
CA SER A 553 21.39 -17.88 -19.81
C SER A 553 20.16 -18.78 -19.92
N LEU A 554 19.17 -18.35 -20.71
CA LEU A 554 17.99 -19.14 -21.01
C LEU A 554 18.35 -20.43 -21.74
N GLY A 555 19.31 -20.39 -22.68
CA GLY A 555 19.83 -21.57 -23.38
C GLY A 555 20.34 -22.65 -22.41
N ARG A 556 21.27 -22.29 -21.50
CA ARG A 556 21.82 -23.22 -20.50
C ARG A 556 20.76 -23.82 -19.58
N LEU A 557 19.73 -23.05 -19.19
CA LEU A 557 18.61 -23.61 -18.43
C LEU A 557 17.75 -24.55 -19.29
N ARG A 558 17.51 -24.23 -20.57
CA ARG A 558 16.77 -25.10 -21.49
C ARG A 558 17.54 -26.36 -21.92
N GLU A 559 18.85 -26.41 -21.69
CA GLU A 559 19.69 -27.61 -21.88
C GLU A 559 19.72 -28.53 -20.65
N ALA A 560 19.40 -28.02 -19.45
CA ALA A 560 19.59 -28.71 -18.17
C ALA A 560 18.29 -29.16 -17.46
N TYR A 561 17.14 -28.63 -17.86
CA TYR A 561 15.83 -28.86 -17.24
C TYR A 561 14.80 -29.37 -18.26
N ASP A 562 13.67 -29.90 -17.79
CA ASP A 562 12.57 -30.36 -18.64
C ASP A 562 11.63 -29.18 -18.98
N VAL A 563 11.46 -28.23 -18.04
CA VAL A 563 10.65 -27.02 -18.19
C VAL A 563 11.38 -25.79 -17.63
N VAL A 564 11.29 -24.64 -18.31
CA VAL A 564 11.66 -23.33 -17.76
C VAL A 564 10.43 -22.45 -17.65
N VAL A 565 10.12 -21.97 -16.44
CA VAL A 565 9.01 -21.03 -16.19
C VAL A 565 9.55 -19.61 -16.16
N LEU A 566 9.15 -18.80 -17.13
CA LEU A 566 9.63 -17.44 -17.32
C LEU A 566 8.71 -16.44 -16.62
N GLU A 567 9.25 -15.50 -15.85
CA GLU A 567 8.49 -14.41 -15.23
C GLU A 567 8.70 -13.09 -16.00
N GLY A 568 7.59 -12.42 -16.34
CA GLY A 568 7.63 -11.06 -16.90
C GLY A 568 7.95 -9.98 -15.85
N ALA A 569 8.29 -8.77 -16.29
CA ALA A 569 8.55 -7.63 -15.40
C ALA A 569 7.64 -6.42 -15.72
N GLY A 570 7.12 -5.75 -14.70
CA GLY A 570 6.17 -4.65 -14.88
C GLY A 570 4.86 -5.12 -15.52
N SER A 571 4.41 -4.36 -16.53
CA SER A 571 3.35 -4.70 -17.49
C SER A 571 3.95 -4.93 -18.88
N PRO A 572 3.41 -5.86 -19.69
CA PRO A 572 3.84 -6.06 -21.08
C PRO A 572 3.27 -5.01 -22.05
N ALA A 573 2.32 -4.16 -21.62
CA ALA A 573 1.64 -3.18 -22.46
C ALA A 573 2.35 -1.80 -22.55
N GLU A 574 3.58 -1.68 -22.06
CA GLU A 574 4.36 -0.43 -22.04
C GLU A 574 4.86 -0.05 -23.45
N VAL A 575 3.99 0.62 -24.23
CA VAL A 575 4.21 0.97 -25.65
C VAL A 575 5.51 1.74 -25.93
N ASN A 576 6.01 2.47 -24.93
CA ASN A 576 7.24 3.27 -24.94
C ASN A 576 8.52 2.49 -24.58
N LEU A 577 8.41 1.20 -24.22
CA LEU A 577 9.53 0.30 -23.91
C LEU A 577 9.67 -0.83 -24.95
N LYS A 578 8.62 -1.02 -25.76
CA LYS A 578 8.39 -2.19 -26.61
C LYS A 578 9.47 -2.44 -27.68
N ASP A 579 10.09 -1.38 -28.19
CA ASP A 579 11.18 -1.49 -29.17
C ASP A 579 12.44 -2.16 -28.59
N ARG A 580 12.62 -2.12 -27.26
CA ARG A 580 13.80 -2.60 -26.53
C ARG A 580 13.45 -3.48 -25.32
N ASP A 581 12.30 -4.13 -25.36
CA ASP A 581 11.92 -5.11 -24.34
C ASP A 581 12.93 -6.27 -24.28
N ILE A 582 13.30 -6.67 -23.07
CA ILE A 582 14.08 -7.89 -22.79
C ILE A 582 13.41 -8.77 -21.71
N VAL A 583 12.22 -8.39 -21.24
CA VAL A 583 11.54 -8.93 -20.04
C VAL A 583 10.14 -9.47 -20.30
N ASN A 584 9.46 -9.08 -21.37
CA ASN A 584 8.07 -9.45 -21.65
C ASN A 584 7.93 -10.15 -23.01
N MET A 585 7.29 -9.53 -24.00
CA MET A 585 6.95 -10.18 -25.27
C MET A 585 8.16 -10.46 -26.18
N ARG A 586 9.23 -9.66 -26.12
CA ARG A 586 10.49 -10.00 -26.82
C ARG A 586 11.15 -11.24 -26.21
N LEU A 587 11.12 -11.36 -24.88
CA LEU A 587 11.59 -12.57 -24.20
C LEU A 587 10.71 -13.79 -24.54
N ALA A 588 9.38 -13.63 -24.56
CA ALA A 588 8.46 -14.67 -24.98
C ALA A 588 8.76 -15.16 -26.41
N GLY A 589 9.09 -14.25 -27.33
CA GLY A 589 9.53 -14.58 -28.69
C GLY A 589 10.87 -15.36 -28.72
N TRP A 590 11.87 -14.96 -27.93
CA TRP A 590 13.17 -15.67 -27.87
C TRP A 590 13.08 -17.05 -27.20
N ALA A 591 12.15 -17.23 -26.27
CA ALA A 591 11.88 -18.48 -25.59
C ALA A 591 10.93 -19.42 -26.36
N ASP A 592 10.35 -18.92 -27.46
CA ASP A 592 9.11 -19.38 -28.10
C ASP A 592 8.00 -19.76 -27.11
N ALA A 593 7.88 -18.99 -26.02
CA ALA A 593 7.04 -19.33 -24.89
C ALA A 593 5.57 -18.97 -25.14
N PRO A 594 4.60 -19.88 -24.84
CA PRO A 594 3.22 -19.49 -24.60
C PRO A 594 3.13 -18.55 -23.39
N VAL A 595 2.32 -17.50 -23.50
CA VAL A 595 2.16 -16.47 -22.46
C VAL A 595 0.82 -16.63 -21.74
N VAL A 596 0.86 -16.60 -20.41
CA VAL A 596 -0.31 -16.47 -19.55
C VAL A 596 -0.29 -15.08 -18.90
N LEU A 597 -1.42 -14.38 -18.95
CA LEU A 597 -1.57 -13.03 -18.38
C LEU A 597 -2.29 -13.08 -17.03
N VAL A 598 -1.57 -12.74 -15.96
CA VAL A 598 -2.12 -12.59 -14.60
C VAL A 598 -2.66 -11.17 -14.39
N ALA A 599 -3.89 -11.04 -13.90
CA ALA A 599 -4.47 -9.75 -13.53
C ALA A 599 -5.05 -9.77 -12.12
N ASP A 600 -4.79 -8.71 -11.36
CA ASP A 600 -5.25 -8.53 -9.98
C ASP A 600 -6.65 -7.91 -9.96
N ILE A 601 -7.62 -8.61 -9.34
CA ILE A 601 -8.99 -8.11 -9.21
C ILE A 601 -9.23 -7.27 -7.95
N ASP A 602 -8.37 -7.37 -6.94
CA ASP A 602 -8.44 -6.61 -5.68
C ASP A 602 -8.20 -5.11 -5.94
N ARG A 603 -7.38 -4.80 -6.97
CA ARG A 603 -7.17 -3.46 -7.53
C ARG A 603 -8.39 -2.88 -8.27
N GLY A 604 -9.38 -3.71 -8.63
CA GLY A 604 -10.49 -3.33 -9.49
C GLY A 604 -10.10 -3.17 -10.97
N GLY A 605 -11.09 -3.02 -11.85
CA GLY A 605 -10.87 -2.77 -13.28
C GLY A 605 -10.30 -3.94 -14.11
N VAL A 606 -10.21 -5.15 -13.54
CA VAL A 606 -9.50 -6.32 -14.10
C VAL A 606 -9.79 -6.60 -15.58
N PHE A 607 -11.06 -6.50 -15.99
CA PHE A 607 -11.49 -6.72 -17.37
C PHE A 607 -10.96 -5.63 -18.32
N ALA A 608 -10.96 -4.37 -17.89
CA ALA A 608 -10.39 -3.27 -18.66
C ALA A 608 -8.86 -3.37 -18.74
N SER A 609 -8.19 -3.82 -17.68
CA SER A 609 -6.74 -4.08 -17.69
C SER A 609 -6.36 -5.18 -18.68
N LEU A 610 -7.10 -6.30 -18.70
CA LEU A 610 -6.85 -7.40 -19.63
C LEU A 610 -7.20 -7.05 -21.08
N VAL A 611 -8.38 -6.47 -21.33
CA VAL A 611 -8.79 -6.06 -22.68
C VAL A 611 -7.88 -4.95 -23.22
N GLY A 612 -7.52 -3.95 -22.41
CA GLY A 612 -6.58 -2.90 -22.81
C GLY A 612 -5.17 -3.44 -23.11
N THR A 613 -4.68 -4.39 -22.32
CA THR A 613 -3.41 -5.10 -22.60
C THR A 613 -3.47 -5.83 -23.94
N MET A 614 -4.54 -6.59 -24.19
CA MET A 614 -4.73 -7.32 -25.44
C MET A 614 -4.91 -6.38 -26.65
N ASP A 615 -5.64 -5.27 -26.51
CA ASP A 615 -5.83 -4.29 -27.57
C ASP A 615 -4.52 -3.57 -27.94
N ILE A 616 -3.60 -3.37 -27.00
CA ILE A 616 -2.25 -2.79 -27.23
C ILE A 616 -1.27 -3.77 -27.92
N PHE A 617 -1.52 -5.09 -27.83
CA PHE A 617 -0.70 -6.11 -28.47
C PHE A 617 -0.87 -6.17 -29.99
N THR A 618 0.21 -6.56 -30.69
CA THR A 618 0.20 -6.93 -32.10
C THR A 618 -0.47 -8.29 -32.30
N ALA A 619 -0.74 -8.67 -33.56
CA ALA A 619 -1.34 -9.97 -33.87
C ALA A 619 -0.54 -11.16 -33.33
N GLU A 620 0.80 -11.14 -33.48
CA GLU A 620 1.68 -12.22 -32.99
C GLU A 620 1.65 -12.31 -31.46
N GLU A 621 1.74 -11.19 -30.75
CA GLU A 621 1.69 -11.16 -29.29
C GLU A 621 0.34 -11.65 -28.75
N ARG A 622 -0.78 -11.26 -29.40
CA ARG A 622 -2.12 -11.80 -29.11
C ARG A 622 -2.21 -13.30 -29.40
N GLU A 623 -1.54 -13.81 -30.42
CA GLU A 623 -1.48 -15.24 -30.71
C GLU A 623 -0.66 -16.02 -29.66
N ARG A 624 0.45 -15.42 -29.19
CA ARG A 624 1.36 -15.96 -28.18
C ARG A 624 0.73 -16.03 -26.79
N VAL A 625 -0.17 -15.11 -26.43
CA VAL A 625 -1.06 -15.26 -25.26
C VAL A 625 -1.97 -16.47 -25.43
N LYS A 626 -1.98 -17.39 -24.46
CA LYS A 626 -2.81 -18.59 -24.46
C LYS A 626 -3.98 -18.55 -23.46
N GLY A 627 -3.95 -17.65 -22.47
CA GLY A 627 -5.09 -17.41 -21.58
C GLY A 627 -4.80 -16.45 -20.42
N PHE A 628 -5.80 -16.27 -19.56
CA PHE A 628 -5.78 -15.34 -18.42
C PHE A 628 -5.85 -16.06 -17.07
N ILE A 629 -5.21 -15.50 -16.05
CA ILE A 629 -5.43 -15.84 -14.64
C ILE A 629 -5.96 -14.61 -13.91
N ILE A 630 -7.14 -14.73 -13.31
CA ILE A 630 -7.67 -13.73 -12.39
C ILE A 630 -7.14 -14.06 -10.99
N ASN A 631 -6.41 -13.14 -10.36
CA ASN A 631 -5.70 -13.38 -9.10
C ASN A 631 -6.25 -12.52 -7.95
N LYS A 632 -6.04 -12.98 -6.71
CA LYS A 632 -6.46 -12.36 -5.44
C LYS A 632 -7.97 -12.19 -5.29
N PHE A 633 -8.78 -13.05 -5.92
CA PHE A 633 -10.23 -12.92 -5.87
C PHE A 633 -10.81 -13.11 -4.45
N ARG A 634 -11.86 -12.35 -4.11
CA ARG A 634 -12.56 -12.39 -2.81
C ARG A 634 -14.06 -12.50 -3.04
N GLY A 635 -14.69 -13.57 -2.55
CA GLY A 635 -16.13 -13.81 -2.67
C GLY A 635 -16.45 -15.09 -3.43
N ASP A 636 -17.67 -15.18 -3.97
CA ASP A 636 -18.15 -16.31 -4.76
C ASP A 636 -17.82 -16.14 -6.25
N VAL A 637 -17.09 -17.10 -6.81
CA VAL A 637 -16.66 -17.12 -8.23
C VAL A 637 -17.86 -17.23 -9.18
N SER A 638 -18.99 -17.79 -8.73
CA SER A 638 -20.21 -17.90 -9.54
C SER A 638 -20.73 -16.52 -10.00
N LEU A 639 -20.55 -15.49 -9.17
CA LEU A 639 -20.94 -14.11 -9.46
C LEU A 639 -20.04 -13.44 -10.50
N LEU A 640 -18.80 -13.90 -10.65
CA LEU A 640 -17.84 -13.39 -11.63
C LEU A 640 -18.03 -14.02 -13.02
N LYS A 641 -18.59 -15.25 -13.07
CA LYS A 641 -18.69 -16.08 -14.28
C LYS A 641 -19.21 -15.34 -15.54
N PRO A 642 -20.29 -14.54 -15.52
CA PRO A 642 -20.76 -13.83 -16.73
C PRO A 642 -19.73 -12.83 -17.28
N GLY A 643 -18.88 -12.24 -16.42
CA GLY A 643 -17.78 -11.38 -16.83
C GLY A 643 -16.60 -12.15 -17.42
N LEU A 644 -16.35 -13.38 -16.94
CA LEU A 644 -15.36 -14.28 -17.53
C LEU A 644 -15.79 -14.70 -18.94
N GLU A 645 -17.02 -15.18 -19.10
CA GLU A 645 -17.60 -15.56 -20.41
C GLU A 645 -17.56 -14.39 -21.41
N TRP A 646 -17.85 -13.16 -20.94
CA TRP A 646 -17.70 -11.95 -21.75
C TRP A 646 -16.24 -11.67 -22.15
N LEU A 647 -15.28 -11.85 -21.23
CA LEU A 647 -13.85 -11.64 -21.50
C LEU A 647 -13.33 -12.62 -22.54
N GLU A 648 -13.71 -13.90 -22.44
CA GLU A 648 -13.36 -14.93 -23.42
C GLU A 648 -13.91 -14.57 -24.81
N GLN A 649 -15.19 -14.18 -24.89
CA GLN A 649 -15.83 -13.74 -26.14
C GLN A 649 -15.18 -12.48 -26.73
N ARG A 650 -14.80 -11.50 -25.89
CA ARG A 650 -14.20 -10.23 -26.33
C ARG A 650 -12.74 -10.36 -26.79
N THR A 651 -12.02 -11.39 -26.35
CA THR A 651 -10.58 -11.55 -26.61
C THR A 651 -10.21 -12.77 -27.44
N GLY A 652 -11.10 -13.77 -27.54
CA GLY A 652 -10.81 -15.06 -28.17
C GLY A 652 -9.83 -15.92 -27.38
N LYS A 653 -9.68 -15.71 -26.06
CA LYS A 653 -8.73 -16.40 -25.19
C LYS A 653 -9.41 -16.88 -23.89
N PRO A 654 -9.12 -18.11 -23.42
CA PRO A 654 -9.75 -18.65 -22.23
C PRO A 654 -9.29 -17.97 -20.94
N VAL A 655 -10.17 -17.95 -19.93
CA VAL A 655 -9.78 -17.76 -18.54
C VAL A 655 -9.34 -19.13 -18.00
N LEU A 656 -8.04 -19.27 -17.76
CA LEU A 656 -7.43 -20.49 -17.23
C LEU A 656 -7.74 -20.68 -15.75
N GLY A 657 -8.17 -19.63 -15.03
CA GLY A 657 -8.64 -19.78 -13.67
C GLY A 657 -8.87 -18.47 -12.92
N VAL A 658 -9.51 -18.62 -11.75
CA VAL A 658 -9.77 -17.54 -10.80
C VAL A 658 -9.20 -17.97 -9.46
N VAL A 659 -7.96 -17.56 -9.17
CA VAL A 659 -7.24 -17.88 -7.94
C VAL A 659 -7.75 -16.98 -6.81
N PRO A 660 -8.39 -17.52 -5.75
CA PRO A 660 -8.81 -16.72 -4.61
C PRO A 660 -7.62 -16.17 -3.84
N PHE A 661 -7.83 -15.09 -3.08
CA PHE A 661 -6.85 -14.61 -2.12
C PHE A 661 -6.56 -15.68 -1.06
N LEU A 662 -5.28 -16.09 -0.94
CA LEU A 662 -4.83 -17.08 0.04
C LEU A 662 -4.37 -16.39 1.34
N PRO A 663 -5.18 -16.39 2.42
CA PRO A 663 -4.81 -15.73 3.67
C PRO A 663 -3.70 -16.51 4.40
N GLY A 664 -2.76 -15.78 5.01
CA GLY A 664 -1.70 -16.38 5.82
C GLY A 664 -0.79 -17.30 5.02
N LEU A 665 -0.40 -16.92 3.81
CA LEU A 665 0.72 -17.55 3.10
C LEU A 665 2.04 -17.07 3.71
N GLU A 666 2.83 -17.97 4.28
CA GLU A 666 4.06 -17.66 5.03
C GLU A 666 5.31 -17.69 4.12
N LEU A 667 5.20 -17.04 2.96
CA LEU A 667 6.30 -16.88 1.97
C LEU A 667 6.77 -15.42 1.87
N GLU A 668 7.87 -15.22 1.14
CA GLU A 668 8.56 -13.94 1.03
C GLU A 668 7.96 -13.06 -0.09
N ASP A 669 7.64 -11.81 0.21
CA ASP A 669 7.24 -10.81 -0.80
C ASP A 669 8.46 -10.25 -1.55
N GLU A 670 8.31 -9.98 -2.85
CA GLU A 670 9.39 -9.50 -3.74
C GLU A 670 9.96 -8.11 -3.37
N ASP A 671 9.15 -7.26 -2.72
CA ASP A 671 9.47 -5.85 -2.40
C ASP A 671 9.55 -5.58 -0.89
N SER A 672 10.44 -4.66 -0.50
CA SER A 672 10.57 -4.16 0.89
C SER A 672 9.34 -3.41 1.40
N ALA A 673 8.43 -2.99 0.52
CA ALA A 673 7.11 -2.44 0.89
C ALA A 673 6.22 -3.45 1.62
N SER A 674 6.59 -4.74 1.65
CA SER A 674 5.92 -5.75 2.48
C SER A 674 6.12 -5.53 3.98
N LEU A 675 7.26 -4.99 4.41
CA LEU A 675 7.51 -4.70 5.83
C LEU A 675 6.56 -3.59 6.32
N ASP A 676 6.40 -2.51 5.56
CA ASP A 676 5.44 -1.45 5.90
C ASP A 676 3.99 -1.94 5.88
N ARG A 677 3.62 -2.92 5.04
CA ARG A 677 2.29 -3.57 5.09
C ARG A 677 2.13 -4.48 6.31
N LYS A 678 3.16 -5.26 6.66
CA LYS A 678 3.19 -6.14 7.85
C LYS A 678 3.17 -5.36 9.17
N LEU A 679 3.67 -4.11 9.17
CA LEU A 679 3.60 -3.19 10.31
C LEU A 679 2.30 -2.34 10.30
N ALA A 680 1.75 -2.00 9.13
CA ALA A 680 0.49 -1.28 9.01
C ALA A 680 -0.74 -2.06 9.51
N SER A 681 -0.63 -3.37 9.77
CA SER A 681 -1.68 -4.17 10.43
C SER A 681 -1.83 -3.92 11.94
N GLY A 682 -1.52 -2.72 12.41
CA GLY A 682 -2.08 -2.14 13.65
C GLY A 682 -1.30 -2.33 14.95
N THR A 683 -0.18 -3.06 14.95
CA THR A 683 0.74 -3.09 16.11
C THR A 683 2.20 -3.16 15.65
N GLY A 684 3.11 -2.49 16.37
CA GLY A 684 4.55 -2.69 16.23
C GLY A 684 5.07 -4.00 16.85
N LEU A 685 4.17 -4.98 17.05
CA LEU A 685 4.37 -6.21 17.81
C LEU A 685 4.04 -7.40 16.91
N LEU A 686 5.07 -8.00 16.31
CA LEU A 686 4.92 -9.21 15.52
C LEU A 686 4.77 -10.40 16.46
N HIS A 687 3.54 -10.63 16.92
CA HIS A 687 3.15 -11.79 17.70
C HIS A 687 3.19 -13.06 16.83
N GLY A 688 3.74 -14.14 17.39
CA GLY A 688 3.67 -15.45 16.76
C GLY A 688 2.24 -15.90 16.51
N LYS A 689 1.95 -16.29 15.26
CA LYS A 689 0.64 -16.78 14.81
C LYS A 689 0.33 -18.20 15.30
N GLY A 690 0.60 -18.47 16.57
CA GLY A 690 0.01 -19.58 17.31
C GLY A 690 -1.45 -19.26 17.62
N GLN A 691 -2.33 -20.26 17.52
CA GLN A 691 -3.77 -20.11 17.76
C GLN A 691 -4.05 -19.71 19.22
N LEU A 692 -4.38 -18.44 19.48
CA LEU A 692 -5.01 -17.95 20.73
C LEU A 692 -5.41 -16.46 20.59
N ALA A 693 -6.32 -16.16 19.65
CA ALA A 693 -6.80 -14.80 19.39
C ALA A 693 -8.32 -14.76 19.07
N GLY A 694 -9.11 -15.45 19.89
CA GLY A 694 -10.56 -15.32 19.96
C GLY A 694 -10.99 -15.08 21.41
N GLU A 695 -11.96 -14.19 21.61
CA GLU A 695 -12.77 -14.08 22.83
C GLU A 695 -12.07 -13.75 24.18
N ALA A 696 -11.27 -12.67 24.27
CA ALA A 696 -11.01 -11.99 25.56
C ALA A 696 -10.46 -10.55 25.40
N ALA A 697 -11.32 -9.52 25.38
CA ALA A 697 -10.89 -8.10 25.39
C ALA A 697 -11.95 -7.12 25.92
N ALA A 698 -12.59 -7.42 27.07
CA ALA A 698 -13.64 -6.57 27.64
C ALA A 698 -13.68 -6.59 29.19
N ALA A 699 -12.63 -6.09 29.85
CA ALA A 699 -12.64 -5.81 31.29
C ALA A 699 -11.66 -4.69 31.67
N GLY A 700 -12.01 -3.93 32.72
CA GLY A 700 -11.33 -2.70 33.14
C GLY A 700 -9.92 -2.85 33.71
N THR A 701 -9.30 -1.69 33.90
CA THR A 701 -8.03 -1.47 34.61
C THR A 701 -8.18 -1.63 36.12
N GLU A 702 -7.19 -2.20 36.81
CA GLU A 702 -6.59 -1.57 38.00
C GLU A 702 -5.27 -2.23 38.44
N THR A 703 -4.36 -1.39 38.96
CA THR A 703 -3.16 -1.67 39.78
C THR A 703 -2.13 -2.74 39.34
N ALA A 704 -0.99 -2.76 40.03
CA ALA A 704 0.18 -3.56 39.71
C ALA A 704 0.56 -4.52 40.84
N GLU A 705 1.29 -5.58 40.46
CA GLU A 705 1.81 -6.68 41.29
C GLU A 705 0.75 -7.68 41.82
N GLU A 706 1.19 -8.93 42.03
CA GLU A 706 0.41 -10.08 42.53
C GLU A 706 -0.88 -10.48 41.77
N GLY A 707 -0.78 -10.83 40.47
CA GLY A 707 -1.97 -11.25 39.70
C GLY A 707 -1.79 -11.96 38.36
N ARG A 708 -0.82 -12.87 38.17
CA ARG A 708 -0.73 -13.65 36.91
C ARG A 708 -1.90 -14.64 36.77
N GLN A 709 -2.68 -14.50 35.71
CA GLN A 709 -3.69 -15.50 35.33
C GLN A 709 -3.02 -16.85 34.99
N PRO A 710 -3.56 -18.00 35.44
CA PRO A 710 -3.01 -19.31 35.08
C PRO A 710 -3.34 -19.66 33.63
N GLY A 711 -2.38 -19.49 32.71
CA GLY A 711 -2.53 -19.96 31.32
C GLY A 711 -1.65 -19.29 30.27
N THR A 712 -1.19 -18.04 30.50
CA THR A 712 -0.33 -17.34 29.54
C THR A 712 1.14 -17.71 29.70
N MET A 713 1.78 -18.17 28.61
CA MET A 713 3.24 -18.36 28.61
C MET A 713 3.96 -17.00 28.70
N PRO A 714 5.07 -16.91 29.45
CA PRO A 714 5.89 -15.71 29.47
C PRO A 714 6.65 -15.55 28.15
N LEU A 715 6.67 -14.32 27.61
CA LEU A 715 7.35 -13.97 26.36
C LEU A 715 8.70 -13.30 26.65
N LEU A 716 9.70 -13.60 25.83
CA LEU A 716 10.95 -12.86 25.70
C LEU A 716 10.74 -11.63 24.83
N ASP A 717 11.23 -10.47 25.27
CA ASP A 717 11.14 -9.22 24.51
C ASP A 717 12.40 -9.01 23.66
N ILE A 718 12.26 -9.05 22.33
CA ILE A 718 13.38 -8.83 21.39
C ILE A 718 13.12 -7.54 20.59
N ALA A 719 13.93 -6.52 20.90
CA ALA A 719 13.97 -5.28 20.15
C ALA A 719 14.86 -5.43 18.91
N VAL A 720 14.37 -5.01 17.74
CA VAL A 720 15.14 -5.01 16.48
C VAL A 720 15.24 -3.58 15.98
N ILE A 721 16.47 -3.07 15.83
CA ILE A 721 16.66 -1.66 15.44
C ILE A 721 16.26 -1.46 13.97
N ARG A 722 15.26 -0.61 13.74
CA ARG A 722 14.71 -0.26 12.41
C ARG A 722 15.60 0.78 11.72
N LEU A 723 16.72 0.31 11.18
CA LEU A 723 17.65 1.14 10.41
C LEU A 723 16.97 1.70 9.12
N PRO A 724 17.22 2.98 8.73
CA PRO A 724 16.61 3.57 7.54
C PRO A 724 16.89 2.84 6.23
N ARG A 725 18.05 2.18 6.10
CA ARG A 725 18.45 1.42 4.91
C ARG A 725 18.59 -0.08 5.22
N LEU A 726 17.74 -0.59 6.12
CA LEU A 726 17.65 -2.00 6.53
C LEU A 726 17.80 -2.97 5.33
N SER A 727 18.73 -3.91 5.46
CA SER A 727 18.96 -5.02 4.52
C SER A 727 18.57 -6.35 5.16
N ASN A 728 18.25 -7.34 4.33
CA ASN A 728 18.11 -8.75 4.73
C ASN A 728 17.22 -9.01 5.97
N PHE A 729 16.19 -8.17 6.18
CA PHE A 729 15.29 -8.22 7.35
C PHE A 729 14.71 -9.60 7.65
N THR A 730 14.65 -10.48 6.65
CA THR A 730 14.28 -11.89 6.76
C THR A 730 15.14 -12.70 7.75
N ASP A 731 16.32 -12.22 8.14
CA ASP A 731 17.11 -12.81 9.25
C ASP A 731 16.29 -12.91 10.55
N ILE A 732 15.33 -12.00 10.73
CA ILE A 732 14.48 -11.87 11.92
C ILE A 732 13.20 -12.70 11.81
N ASP A 733 12.75 -13.03 10.59
CA ASP A 733 11.47 -13.73 10.37
C ASP A 733 11.30 -15.01 11.21
N PRO A 734 12.31 -15.88 11.43
CA PRO A 734 12.15 -17.06 12.30
C PRO A 734 11.74 -16.74 13.75
N LEU A 735 12.23 -15.63 14.32
CA LEU A 735 11.90 -15.20 15.68
C LEU A 735 10.43 -14.81 15.83
N VAL A 736 9.80 -14.34 14.74
CA VAL A 736 8.38 -13.98 14.71
C VAL A 736 7.48 -15.21 14.87
N TYR A 737 7.96 -16.42 14.61
CA TYR A 737 7.16 -17.65 14.71
C TYR A 737 7.40 -18.46 15.99
N GLU A 738 8.36 -18.07 16.83
CA GLU A 738 8.61 -18.69 18.13
C GLU A 738 7.50 -18.32 19.13
N ARG A 739 6.94 -19.32 19.83
CA ARG A 739 5.74 -19.15 20.69
C ARG A 739 6.00 -18.36 21.97
N ASP A 740 7.26 -18.30 22.41
CA ASP A 740 7.70 -17.63 23.63
C ASP A 740 8.47 -16.33 23.36
N VAL A 741 8.32 -15.74 22.16
CA VAL A 741 9.04 -14.54 21.72
C VAL A 741 8.06 -13.46 21.26
N GLN A 742 8.35 -12.21 21.62
CA GLN A 742 7.74 -11.01 21.06
C GLN A 742 8.83 -10.22 20.31
N VAL A 743 8.63 -10.00 19.01
CA VAL A 743 9.54 -9.19 18.19
C VAL A 743 8.93 -7.81 17.94
N ARG A 744 9.70 -6.76 18.24
CA ARG A 744 9.29 -5.36 18.00
C ARG A 744 10.39 -4.56 17.30
N PHE A 745 10.00 -3.76 16.32
CA PHE A 745 10.91 -2.89 15.58
C PHE A 745 11.01 -1.51 16.26
N VAL A 746 12.23 -1.09 16.57
CA VAL A 746 12.55 0.12 17.35
C VAL A 746 13.24 1.15 16.46
N SER A 747 12.67 2.35 16.39
CA SER A 747 13.10 3.47 15.55
C SER A 747 13.46 4.74 16.33
N SER A 748 13.03 4.85 17.59
CA SER A 748 13.43 5.94 18.50
C SER A 748 13.87 5.42 19.87
N LEU A 749 14.47 6.30 20.68
CA LEU A 749 14.97 6.00 22.01
C LEU A 749 13.85 5.57 22.99
N GLU A 750 12.70 6.22 22.91
CA GLU A 750 11.53 5.94 23.76
C GLU A 750 10.97 4.54 23.50
N GLU A 751 11.08 4.06 22.26
CA GLU A 751 10.65 2.72 21.85
C GLU A 751 11.60 1.63 22.36
N LEU A 752 12.84 1.92 22.77
CA LEU A 752 13.83 0.88 23.11
C LEU A 752 13.47 0.09 24.38
N GLY A 753 13.01 0.76 25.45
CA GLY A 753 12.52 0.11 26.66
C GLY A 753 13.59 -0.67 27.45
N SER A 754 13.30 -1.94 27.78
CA SER A 754 14.24 -2.82 28.53
C SER A 754 14.09 -4.29 28.09
N PRO A 755 14.54 -4.63 26.88
CA PRO A 755 14.35 -5.95 26.27
C PRO A 755 15.31 -7.02 26.81
N ASP A 756 14.99 -8.28 26.56
CA ASP A 756 15.84 -9.45 26.82
C ASP A 756 17.07 -9.50 25.89
N ALA A 757 16.90 -9.02 24.66
CA ALA A 757 17.97 -8.79 23.69
C ALA A 757 17.62 -7.66 22.72
N VAL A 758 18.65 -7.01 22.19
CA VAL A 758 18.56 -6.07 21.07
C VAL A 758 19.31 -6.64 19.87
N ILE A 759 18.70 -6.62 18.68
CA ILE A 759 19.35 -6.98 17.43
C ILE A 759 19.58 -5.72 16.59
N LEU A 760 20.83 -5.50 16.20
CA LEU A 760 21.25 -4.50 15.23
C LEU A 760 21.47 -5.21 13.87
N PRO A 761 20.53 -5.09 12.92
CA PRO A 761 20.54 -5.86 11.67
C PRO A 761 21.49 -5.28 10.62
N GLY A 762 21.60 -5.95 9.47
CA GLY A 762 22.35 -5.46 8.32
C GLY A 762 21.73 -4.20 7.69
N SER A 763 22.57 -3.40 7.03
CA SER A 763 22.19 -2.17 6.32
C SER A 763 22.78 -2.15 4.92
N LYS A 764 22.17 -1.37 4.03
CA LYS A 764 22.65 -1.06 2.67
C LYS A 764 23.54 0.19 2.62
N ASN A 765 23.78 0.84 3.77
CA ASN A 765 24.84 1.84 3.95
C ASN A 765 25.19 1.95 5.45
N THR A 766 26.31 1.35 5.85
CA THR A 766 26.69 1.22 7.26
C THR A 766 27.00 2.58 7.92
N VAL A 767 27.46 3.58 7.17
CA VAL A 767 27.84 4.89 7.74
C VAL A 767 26.63 5.79 7.98
N ASP A 768 25.77 5.99 6.98
CA ASP A 768 24.55 6.81 7.12
C ASP A 768 23.62 6.26 8.21
N ASP A 769 23.50 4.94 8.32
CA ASP A 769 22.63 4.31 9.33
C ASP A 769 23.25 4.36 10.74
N LEU A 770 24.60 4.32 10.88
CA LEU A 770 25.27 4.61 12.16
C LEU A 770 25.09 6.08 12.58
N LEU A 771 25.15 7.01 11.63
CA LEU A 771 24.84 8.42 11.88
C LEU A 771 23.38 8.59 12.33
N PHE A 772 22.43 7.85 11.76
CA PHE A 772 21.04 7.82 12.23
C PHE A 772 20.92 7.34 13.69
N LEU A 773 21.66 6.29 14.11
CA LEU A 773 21.65 5.83 15.51
C LEU A 773 22.09 6.93 16.49
N ARG A 774 23.10 7.74 16.12
CA ARG A 774 23.53 8.89 16.92
C ARG A 774 22.51 10.02 16.92
N HIS A 775 21.97 10.38 15.75
CA HIS A 775 20.95 11.43 15.64
C HIS A 775 19.64 11.10 16.38
N THR A 776 19.38 9.83 16.68
CA THR A 776 18.20 9.36 17.46
C THR A 776 18.50 9.06 18.92
N GLY A 777 19.77 9.16 19.38
CA GLY A 777 20.20 8.77 20.72
C GLY A 777 20.20 7.25 20.96
N LEU A 778 19.93 6.43 19.93
CA LEU A 778 19.96 4.98 20.01
C LEU A 778 21.39 4.43 20.13
N ALA A 779 22.40 5.10 19.56
CA ALA A 779 23.79 4.67 19.65
C ALA A 779 24.26 4.65 21.12
N GLU A 780 24.01 5.75 21.83
CA GLU A 780 24.38 5.94 23.23
C GLU A 780 23.61 4.97 24.14
N ALA A 781 22.31 4.75 23.85
CA ALA A 781 21.47 3.83 24.62
C ALA A 781 21.81 2.35 24.39
N LEU A 782 22.21 1.95 23.18
CA LEU A 782 22.73 0.61 22.89
C LEU A 782 24.00 0.33 23.70
N VAL A 783 24.89 1.32 23.81
CA VAL A 783 26.14 1.21 24.57
C VAL A 783 25.87 1.14 26.08
N ASP A 784 25.01 2.01 26.62
CA ASP A 784 24.60 1.98 28.03
C ASP A 784 23.88 0.66 28.40
N TYR A 785 22.98 0.18 27.55
CA TYR A 785 22.31 -1.12 27.72
C TYR A 785 23.32 -2.29 27.72
N ALA A 786 24.29 -2.30 26.80
CA ALA A 786 25.35 -3.30 26.79
C ALA A 786 26.27 -3.23 28.03
N GLN A 787 26.64 -2.04 28.47
CA GLN A 787 27.47 -1.81 29.68
C GLN A 787 26.76 -2.26 30.97
N ARG A 788 25.44 -2.08 31.05
CA ARG A 788 24.60 -2.63 32.14
C ARG A 788 24.41 -4.14 32.07
N GLY A 789 24.97 -4.80 31.06
CA GLY A 789 24.86 -6.25 30.87
C GLY A 789 23.53 -6.68 30.25
N GLY A 790 22.92 -5.85 29.41
CA GLY A 790 21.99 -6.29 28.37
C GLY A 790 22.70 -7.12 27.28
N ARG A 791 21.94 -7.58 26.28
CA ARG A 791 22.47 -8.42 25.18
C ARG A 791 22.27 -7.75 23.82
N VAL A 792 23.36 -7.55 23.07
CA VAL A 792 23.30 -6.91 21.75
C VAL A 792 23.88 -7.85 20.68
N VAL A 793 23.10 -8.11 19.63
CA VAL A 793 23.47 -8.98 18.51
C VAL A 793 23.64 -8.14 17.24
N GLY A 794 24.84 -8.15 16.65
CA GLY A 794 25.13 -7.48 15.38
C GLY A 794 25.13 -8.44 14.20
N ILE A 795 24.35 -8.17 13.15
CA ILE A 795 24.37 -8.97 11.91
C ILE A 795 24.93 -8.10 10.77
N CYS A 796 26.01 -8.56 10.13
CA CYS A 796 26.68 -7.91 9.00
C CYS A 796 27.02 -6.43 9.32
N ALA A 797 26.36 -5.46 8.69
CA ALA A 797 26.56 -4.03 8.98
C ALA A 797 26.37 -3.70 10.47
N GLY A 798 25.45 -4.37 11.17
CA GLY A 798 25.29 -4.17 12.62
C GLY A 798 26.51 -4.64 13.43
N TYR A 799 27.14 -5.75 13.02
CA TYR A 799 28.42 -6.18 13.60
C TYR A 799 29.55 -5.17 13.29
N GLN A 800 29.59 -4.63 12.06
CA GLN A 800 30.52 -3.56 11.70
C GLN A 800 30.34 -2.32 12.60
N MET A 801 29.10 -1.85 12.77
CA MET A 801 28.75 -0.70 13.63
C MET A 801 29.16 -0.91 15.09
N MET A 802 29.08 -2.14 15.61
CA MET A 802 29.49 -2.48 16.98
C MET A 802 31.01 -2.36 17.23
N GLY A 803 31.83 -2.29 16.17
CA GLY A 803 33.27 -2.12 16.29
C GLY A 803 33.70 -0.75 16.84
N THR A 804 35.02 -0.59 16.97
CA THR A 804 35.68 0.66 17.38
C THR A 804 35.67 1.69 16.25
N ARG A 805 35.95 1.30 14.99
CA ARG A 805 35.90 2.21 13.83
C ARG A 805 35.34 1.58 12.55
N LEU A 806 34.76 2.43 11.73
CA LEU A 806 34.54 2.21 10.30
C LEU A 806 35.46 3.16 9.52
N LEU A 807 36.21 2.62 8.56
CA LEU A 807 37.19 3.35 7.75
C LEU A 807 36.77 3.26 6.28
N ASP A 808 36.52 4.40 5.63
CA ASP A 808 36.13 4.49 4.22
C ASP A 808 37.18 5.29 3.40
N PRO A 809 38.41 4.77 3.25
CA PRO A 809 39.50 5.50 2.61
C PRO A 809 39.30 5.73 1.09
N GLN A 810 38.20 5.23 0.53
CA GLN A 810 37.83 5.35 -0.89
C GLN A 810 36.49 6.08 -1.09
N LEU A 811 35.81 6.52 -0.02
CA LEU A 811 34.51 7.21 -0.03
C LEU A 811 33.43 6.42 -0.82
N LEU A 812 33.33 5.12 -0.52
CA LEU A 812 32.43 4.17 -1.17
C LEU A 812 31.02 4.16 -0.56
N GLU A 813 30.94 4.37 0.75
CA GLU A 813 29.70 4.42 1.52
C GLU A 813 29.36 5.86 1.94
N SER A 814 30.33 6.75 2.15
CA SER A 814 30.02 8.12 2.61
C SER A 814 31.07 9.17 2.22
N ASP A 815 30.70 10.45 2.39
CA ASP A 815 31.62 11.59 2.30
C ASP A 815 32.64 11.67 3.47
N LEU A 816 32.59 10.72 4.43
CA LEU A 816 33.48 10.68 5.59
C LEU A 816 34.54 9.57 5.43
N PRO A 817 35.85 9.89 5.42
CA PRO A 817 36.89 8.87 5.24
C PRO A 817 37.06 7.92 6.45
N GLN A 818 36.51 8.29 7.61
CA GLN A 818 36.44 7.45 8.81
C GLN A 818 35.33 7.95 9.75
N ILE A 819 34.81 7.03 10.58
CA ILE A 819 33.87 7.33 11.67
C ILE A 819 34.10 6.33 12.83
N GLU A 820 34.10 6.82 14.06
CA GLU A 820 34.12 5.95 15.26
C GLU A 820 32.81 5.15 15.32
N GLY A 821 32.87 3.86 15.66
CA GLY A 821 31.72 2.97 15.81
C GLY A 821 31.00 3.12 17.17
N LEU A 822 30.33 2.06 17.63
CA LEU A 822 29.73 2.00 18.97
C LEU A 822 30.75 1.61 20.05
N GLY A 823 31.91 1.04 19.68
CA GLY A 823 32.98 0.68 20.63
C GLY A 823 32.65 -0.53 21.52
N LEU A 824 31.74 -1.41 21.10
CA LEU A 824 31.38 -2.63 21.81
C LEU A 824 32.33 -3.80 21.50
N PHE A 825 33.03 -3.77 20.37
CA PHE A 825 34.07 -4.72 19.99
C PHE A 825 35.39 -4.00 19.63
N PRO A 826 36.55 -4.61 19.93
CA PRO A 826 37.87 -4.07 19.59
C PRO A 826 38.21 -4.35 18.12
N THR A 827 37.37 -3.86 17.21
CA THR A 827 37.46 -4.12 15.77
C THR A 827 37.45 -2.84 14.96
N GLU A 828 38.15 -2.86 13.82
CA GLU A 828 38.04 -1.83 12.79
C GLU A 828 37.62 -2.47 11.47
N THR A 829 36.61 -1.90 10.82
CA THR A 829 36.16 -2.34 9.49
C THR A 829 36.64 -1.36 8.44
N VAL A 830 37.42 -1.83 7.46
CA VAL A 830 37.83 -1.03 6.29
C VAL A 830 36.91 -1.36 5.13
N PHE A 831 36.16 -0.39 4.60
CA PHE A 831 35.36 -0.57 3.40
C PHE A 831 36.24 -0.77 2.17
N THR A 832 35.81 -1.65 1.28
CA THR A 832 36.53 -2.07 0.08
C THR A 832 35.59 -2.15 -1.11
N SER A 833 36.09 -1.81 -2.30
CA SER A 833 35.37 -1.99 -3.56
C SER A 833 35.11 -3.47 -3.88
N GLU A 834 35.94 -4.37 -3.36
CA GLU A 834 35.67 -5.81 -3.31
C GLU A 834 34.57 -6.11 -2.28
N LYS A 835 33.51 -6.75 -2.76
CA LYS A 835 32.40 -7.27 -1.95
C LYS A 835 32.60 -8.76 -1.68
N ARG A 836 32.35 -9.22 -0.46
CA ARG A 836 32.32 -10.65 -0.11
C ARG A 836 30.89 -11.15 -0.17
N THR A 837 30.69 -12.20 -0.96
CA THR A 837 29.43 -12.92 -1.13
C THR A 837 29.75 -14.40 -1.23
N VAL A 838 29.41 -15.19 -0.20
CA VAL A 838 29.67 -16.65 -0.16
C VAL A 838 28.58 -17.33 0.68
N ARG A 839 28.35 -18.62 0.46
CA ARG A 839 27.62 -19.47 1.43
C ARG A 839 28.57 -19.97 2.50
N ALA A 840 28.11 -19.96 3.75
CA ALA A 840 28.88 -20.38 4.92
C ALA A 840 28.18 -21.55 5.62
N VAL A 841 28.93 -22.60 5.93
CA VAL A 841 28.49 -23.73 6.77
C VAL A 841 29.50 -23.96 7.88
N GLY A 842 29.04 -24.24 9.10
CA GLY A 842 29.93 -24.24 10.26
C GLY A 842 29.33 -24.80 11.54
N THR A 843 30.00 -24.51 12.66
CA THR A 843 29.53 -24.82 14.02
C THR A 843 29.58 -23.56 14.89
N THR A 844 28.70 -23.51 15.89
CA THR A 844 28.72 -22.45 16.90
C THR A 844 29.63 -22.79 18.08
N ARG A 845 30.25 -21.75 18.66
CA ARG A 845 31.00 -21.80 19.92
C ARG A 845 30.32 -20.98 21.04
N LEU A 846 29.27 -20.21 20.71
CA LEU A 846 28.53 -19.31 21.62
C LEU A 846 28.04 -19.95 22.93
N PHE A 847 27.78 -21.26 22.92
CA PHE A 847 27.14 -21.96 24.03
C PHE A 847 28.13 -22.75 24.91
N ASN A 848 29.38 -22.93 24.46
CA ASN A 848 30.33 -23.89 25.03
C ASN A 848 31.06 -23.39 26.29
N ALA A 849 30.75 -22.17 26.76
CA ALA A 849 31.51 -21.50 27.83
C ALA A 849 31.25 -22.03 29.26
N ASN A 850 30.20 -22.82 29.50
CA ASN A 850 29.79 -23.24 30.86
C ASN A 850 29.30 -24.71 30.99
N SER A 851 29.27 -25.51 29.93
CA SER A 851 28.81 -26.90 29.99
C SER A 851 29.97 -27.89 30.18
N SER A 852 30.04 -28.54 31.34
CA SER A 852 30.97 -29.65 31.64
C SER A 852 30.53 -30.99 31.03
N ALA A 853 29.86 -30.95 29.88
CA ALA A 853 29.35 -32.08 29.13
C ALA A 853 29.48 -31.80 27.63
N ASP A 854 29.72 -32.84 26.84
CA ASP A 854 29.90 -32.77 25.38
C ASP A 854 28.58 -32.46 24.66
N VAL A 855 28.16 -31.19 24.71
CA VAL A 855 27.11 -30.66 23.83
C VAL A 855 27.69 -30.62 22.42
N ALA A 856 27.17 -31.45 21.53
CA ALA A 856 27.58 -31.46 20.13
C ALA A 856 27.32 -30.08 19.52
N ALA A 857 28.38 -29.40 19.06
CA ALA A 857 28.32 -28.00 18.66
C ALA A 857 27.31 -27.79 17.52
N SER A 858 26.23 -27.06 17.82
CA SER A 858 25.07 -26.87 16.92
C SER A 858 25.54 -26.38 15.56
N THR A 859 25.26 -27.17 14.52
CA THR A 859 25.63 -26.85 13.13
C THR A 859 24.84 -25.65 12.63
N ILE A 860 25.52 -24.73 11.95
CA ILE A 860 24.92 -23.55 11.34
C ILE A 860 25.15 -23.54 9.83
N GLN A 861 24.15 -23.03 9.10
CA GLN A 861 24.21 -22.70 7.68
C GLN A 861 23.74 -21.26 7.47
N GLY A 862 24.30 -20.59 6.46
CA GLY A 862 23.96 -19.20 6.16
C GLY A 862 24.76 -18.69 4.97
N TYR A 863 24.86 -17.36 4.87
CA TYR A 863 25.63 -16.71 3.82
C TYR A 863 26.21 -15.37 4.29
N GLU A 864 27.39 -15.04 3.81
CA GLU A 864 27.99 -13.73 3.97
C GLU A 864 27.60 -12.86 2.77
N ILE A 865 27.19 -11.60 3.00
CA ILE A 865 27.00 -10.60 1.94
C ILE A 865 27.31 -9.20 2.48
N HIS A 866 28.58 -8.79 2.38
CA HIS A 866 29.04 -7.53 2.95
C HIS A 866 30.13 -6.85 2.10
N MET A 867 30.26 -5.54 2.27
CA MET A 867 31.40 -4.77 1.78
C MET A 867 32.33 -4.42 2.94
N GLY A 868 33.62 -4.35 2.66
CA GLY A 868 34.66 -4.13 3.65
C GLY A 868 35.12 -5.38 4.40
N ARG A 869 36.29 -5.26 5.04
CA ARG A 869 36.96 -6.32 5.81
C ARG A 869 37.21 -5.82 7.24
N THR A 870 36.79 -6.61 8.22
CA THR A 870 37.06 -6.34 9.65
C THR A 870 38.42 -6.87 10.06
N ARG A 871 39.09 -6.14 10.96
CA ARG A 871 40.32 -6.53 11.64
C ARG A 871 40.13 -6.39 13.14
N PHE A 872 40.80 -7.24 13.91
CA PHE A 872 40.79 -7.22 15.37
C PHE A 872 42.01 -6.41 15.87
N LEU A 873 41.78 -5.50 16.82
CA LEU A 873 42.82 -4.65 17.42
C LEU A 873 43.59 -5.38 18.53
N GLU A 874 42.95 -6.36 19.15
CA GLU A 874 43.48 -7.25 20.17
C GLU A 874 42.91 -8.68 19.96
N PRO A 875 43.42 -9.72 20.64
CA PRO A 875 42.85 -11.06 20.57
C PRO A 875 41.39 -11.08 21.05
N VAL A 876 40.52 -11.74 20.30
CA VAL A 876 39.09 -11.88 20.60
C VAL A 876 38.66 -13.34 20.61
N ASP A 877 37.57 -13.63 21.31
CA ASP A 877 36.84 -14.88 21.15
C ASP A 877 35.85 -14.78 19.98
N HIS A 878 35.63 -15.90 19.30
CA HIS A 878 34.82 -15.98 18.08
C HIS A 878 33.55 -16.85 18.28
N PRO A 879 32.35 -16.34 17.94
CA PRO A 879 31.08 -17.06 18.12
C PRO A 879 30.89 -18.25 17.16
N PHE A 880 31.56 -18.25 16.00
CA PHE A 880 31.38 -19.25 14.95
C PHE A 880 32.71 -19.71 14.35
N ASP A 881 32.70 -20.92 13.81
CA ASP A 881 33.80 -21.53 13.06
C ASP A 881 33.21 -22.11 11.76
N ILE A 882 33.55 -21.52 10.62
CA ILE A 882 32.83 -21.68 9.34
C ILE A 882 33.78 -22.05 8.19
N ARG A 883 33.21 -22.61 7.12
CA ARG A 883 33.85 -22.81 5.82
C ARG A 883 32.91 -22.46 4.67
N GLU A 884 33.47 -22.21 3.50
CA GLU A 884 32.70 -21.85 2.30
C GLU A 884 32.07 -23.09 1.65
N GLU A 885 30.81 -22.99 1.24
CA GLU A 885 30.11 -24.10 0.54
C GLU A 885 30.48 -24.14 -0.95
N GLY A 886 31.56 -24.86 -1.27
CA GLY A 886 32.08 -24.99 -2.63
C GLY A 886 31.15 -25.72 -3.62
N ILE A 887 31.13 -25.25 -4.88
CA ILE A 887 30.37 -25.90 -5.97
C ILE A 887 30.90 -27.33 -6.20
N HIS A 888 30.01 -28.32 -6.09
CA HIS A 888 30.25 -29.73 -6.43
C HIS A 888 31.55 -30.35 -5.84
N GLY A 889 31.67 -30.35 -4.50
CA GLY A 889 32.53 -31.30 -3.79
C GLY A 889 34.03 -31.00 -3.80
N ASN A 890 34.47 -29.93 -4.45
CA ASN A 890 35.79 -29.34 -4.18
C ASN A 890 35.71 -28.52 -2.89
N GLU A 891 36.20 -29.07 -1.78
CA GLU A 891 36.32 -28.33 -0.52
C GLU A 891 37.37 -27.21 -0.68
N ILE A 892 36.98 -25.96 -0.41
CA ILE A 892 37.86 -24.79 -0.47
C ILE A 892 38.12 -24.31 0.96
N GLU A 893 39.40 -24.39 1.33
CA GLU A 893 39.99 -23.98 2.61
C GLU A 893 39.39 -24.62 3.89
N GLY A 894 40.11 -24.43 4.99
CA GLY A 894 39.75 -24.97 6.29
C GLY A 894 38.66 -24.17 6.99
N TYR A 895 38.16 -24.72 8.10
CA TYR A 895 37.35 -23.96 9.05
C TYR A 895 38.12 -22.74 9.55
N HIS A 896 37.46 -21.58 9.52
CA HIS A 896 37.99 -20.29 9.97
C HIS A 896 36.96 -19.57 10.86
N PRO A 897 37.42 -18.75 11.82
CA PRO A 897 36.51 -18.04 12.72
C PRO A 897 35.76 -16.90 12.02
N ASP A 898 34.48 -16.74 12.36
CA ASP A 898 33.71 -15.52 12.09
C ASP A 898 33.26 -14.85 13.40
N GLY A 899 33.14 -13.51 13.33
CA GLY A 899 32.48 -12.70 14.34
C GLY A 899 33.35 -12.35 15.55
N VAL A 900 32.69 -11.75 16.55
CA VAL A 900 33.23 -11.48 17.89
C VAL A 900 32.17 -11.84 18.93
N ILE A 901 32.59 -12.40 20.07
CA ILE A 901 31.78 -12.45 21.30
C ILE A 901 32.49 -11.61 22.38
N SER A 902 31.72 -10.85 23.16
CA SER A 902 32.26 -10.11 24.31
C SER A 902 32.66 -11.06 25.44
N SER A 903 33.64 -10.68 26.25
CA SER A 903 34.18 -11.50 27.36
C SER A 903 33.16 -11.87 28.46
N ASN A 904 32.00 -11.23 28.48
CA ASN A 904 30.87 -11.57 29.36
C ASN A 904 29.80 -12.47 28.69
N GLY A 905 30.01 -12.89 27.43
CA GLY A 905 29.10 -13.72 26.64
C GLY A 905 27.79 -13.05 26.19
N LYS A 906 27.61 -11.74 26.44
CA LYS A 906 26.29 -11.07 26.24
C LYS A 906 26.13 -10.37 24.91
N CYS A 907 27.20 -9.84 24.34
CA CYS A 907 27.18 -9.20 23.02
C CYS A 907 27.93 -10.08 22.02
N TRP A 908 27.37 -10.26 20.83
CA TRP A 908 28.07 -10.96 19.75
C TRP A 908 27.72 -10.36 18.38
N GLY A 909 28.61 -10.53 17.42
CA GLY A 909 28.40 -10.09 16.04
C GLY A 909 28.96 -11.09 15.03
N THR A 910 28.40 -11.10 13.83
CA THR A 910 28.69 -12.07 12.76
C THR A 910 28.49 -11.45 11.37
N TYR A 911 29.15 -12.00 10.34
CA TYR A 911 28.80 -11.72 8.94
C TYR A 911 27.72 -12.66 8.35
N ILE A 912 27.33 -13.69 9.09
CA ILE A 912 26.45 -14.77 8.63
C ILE A 912 24.98 -14.33 8.68
N HIS A 913 24.45 -13.93 7.53
CA HIS A 913 23.00 -13.84 7.33
C HIS A 913 22.38 -15.24 7.33
N GLY A 914 21.11 -15.32 7.74
CA GLY A 914 20.40 -16.58 7.93
C GLY A 914 20.78 -17.34 9.21
N VAL A 915 21.67 -16.84 10.07
CA VAL A 915 22.13 -17.59 11.27
C VAL A 915 20.97 -18.02 12.19
N LEU A 916 19.94 -17.18 12.34
CA LEU A 916 18.72 -17.48 13.12
C LEU A 916 17.72 -18.41 12.40
N HIS A 917 17.93 -18.75 11.13
CA HIS A 917 17.10 -19.74 10.41
C HIS A 917 17.44 -21.17 10.85
N ASN A 918 18.63 -21.38 11.41
CA ASN A 918 19.04 -22.65 12.02
C ASN A 918 18.24 -22.87 13.31
N ASP A 919 17.30 -23.83 13.28
CA ASP A 919 16.29 -23.99 14.33
C ASP A 919 16.87 -24.28 15.71
N ASP A 920 17.81 -25.21 15.81
CA ASP A 920 18.41 -25.59 17.09
C ASP A 920 19.29 -24.46 17.66
N PHE A 921 20.12 -23.81 16.82
CA PHE A 921 20.90 -22.63 17.23
C PHE A 921 20.03 -21.48 17.72
N ARG A 922 18.94 -21.16 17.00
CA ARG A 922 17.98 -20.12 17.41
C ARG A 922 17.37 -20.47 18.76
N ARG A 923 16.97 -21.73 18.97
CA ARG A 923 16.37 -22.19 20.21
C ARG A 923 17.35 -22.16 21.38
N ASP A 924 18.59 -22.57 21.18
CA ASP A 924 19.68 -22.50 22.16
C ASP A 924 19.96 -21.06 22.60
N TRP A 925 20.07 -20.12 21.65
CA TRP A 925 20.26 -18.70 21.95
C TRP A 925 19.09 -18.11 22.75
N LEU A 926 17.85 -18.42 22.35
CA LEU A 926 16.65 -18.01 23.10
C LEU A 926 16.62 -18.65 24.50
N ASN A 927 17.07 -19.90 24.65
CA ASN A 927 17.14 -20.57 25.95
C ASN A 927 18.12 -19.90 26.92
N GLN A 928 19.22 -19.29 26.44
CA GLN A 928 20.07 -18.44 27.29
C GLN A 928 19.33 -17.19 27.81
N LEU A 929 18.42 -16.61 27.01
CA LEU A 929 17.55 -15.51 27.47
C LEU A 929 16.62 -16.00 28.58
N ARG A 930 15.92 -17.12 28.35
CA ARG A 930 15.01 -17.77 29.32
C ARG A 930 15.68 -18.07 30.66
N GLN A 931 16.86 -18.69 30.64
CA GLN A 931 17.65 -18.99 31.84
C GLN A 931 17.99 -17.73 32.64
N THR A 932 18.18 -16.58 31.97
CA THR A 932 18.46 -15.29 32.62
C THR A 932 17.25 -14.72 33.35
N ARG A 933 16.03 -15.04 32.89
CA ARG A 933 14.77 -14.76 33.59
C ARG A 933 14.40 -15.82 34.64
N GLY A 934 15.23 -16.86 34.82
CA GLY A 934 14.94 -18.00 35.67
C GLY A 934 13.86 -18.93 35.10
N TRP A 935 13.68 -18.99 33.77
CA TRP A 935 12.71 -19.86 33.11
C TRP A 935 13.39 -21.09 32.51
N GLU A 936 12.72 -22.24 32.60
CA GLU A 936 13.22 -23.50 32.03
C GLU A 936 13.43 -23.40 30.50
N PRO A 937 14.49 -24.03 29.93
CA PRO A 937 14.70 -24.15 28.49
C PRO A 937 13.53 -24.84 27.77
N LEU A 938 13.37 -24.53 26.47
CA LEU A 938 12.42 -25.20 25.58
C LEU A 938 13.15 -25.99 24.48
N THR A 939 12.54 -27.08 24.03
CA THR A 939 12.98 -27.84 22.86
C THR A 939 12.68 -27.09 21.56
N ALA A 940 13.43 -27.39 20.49
CA ALA A 940 13.23 -26.80 19.18
C ALA A 940 12.01 -27.43 18.45
N GLU A 941 10.81 -27.06 18.90
CA GLU A 941 9.53 -27.41 18.28
C GLU A 941 9.32 -26.72 16.92
N LEU A 942 9.81 -25.49 16.76
CA LEU A 942 9.68 -24.74 15.51
C LEU A 942 10.75 -25.19 14.51
N ARG A 943 10.32 -25.98 13.51
CA ARG A 943 11.12 -26.26 12.31
C ARG A 943 10.77 -25.25 11.21
N PHE A 944 11.56 -24.19 11.07
CA PHE A 944 11.23 -23.04 10.24
C PHE A 944 11.31 -23.37 8.73
N GLN A 945 12.32 -24.15 8.32
CA GLN A 945 12.46 -24.54 6.92
C GLN A 945 11.35 -25.54 6.49
N GLU A 946 10.88 -26.41 7.37
CA GLU A 946 9.72 -27.29 7.12
C GLU A 946 8.44 -26.48 6.90
N ARG A 947 8.25 -25.37 7.64
CA ARG A 947 7.14 -24.43 7.38
C ARG A 947 7.24 -23.75 6.01
N ARG A 948 8.44 -23.31 5.58
CA ARG A 948 8.63 -22.69 4.26
C ARG A 948 8.27 -23.68 3.14
N GLU A 949 8.70 -24.94 3.27
CA GLU A 949 8.32 -26.03 2.37
C GLU A 949 6.80 -26.26 2.35
N ALA A 950 6.15 -26.40 3.52
CA ALA A 950 4.70 -26.56 3.61
C ALA A 950 3.92 -25.34 3.05
N ALA A 951 4.48 -24.13 3.14
CA ALA A 951 3.90 -22.93 2.54
C ALA A 951 4.00 -22.94 1.00
N PHE A 952 5.08 -23.48 0.42
CA PHE A 952 5.15 -23.75 -1.03
C PHE A 952 4.15 -24.84 -1.46
N ASP A 953 4.05 -25.95 -0.72
CA ASP A 953 3.09 -27.02 -1.06
C ASP A 953 1.64 -26.54 -0.97
N ARG A 954 1.29 -25.74 0.05
CA ARG A 954 -0.03 -25.11 0.18
C ARG A 954 -0.33 -24.07 -0.91
N LEU A 955 0.69 -23.32 -1.36
CA LEU A 955 0.55 -22.42 -2.51
C LEU A 955 0.33 -23.22 -3.81
N ALA A 956 1.08 -24.30 -4.01
CA ALA A 956 0.94 -25.20 -5.14
C ALA A 956 -0.45 -25.83 -5.19
N GLU A 957 -0.93 -26.42 -4.09
CA GLU A 957 -2.29 -26.97 -3.96
C GLU A 957 -3.35 -25.90 -4.25
N HIS A 958 -3.25 -24.72 -3.64
CA HIS A 958 -4.22 -23.64 -3.83
C HIS A 958 -4.28 -23.15 -5.28
N VAL A 959 -3.15 -23.07 -5.99
CA VAL A 959 -3.13 -22.68 -7.40
C VAL A 959 -3.62 -23.84 -8.30
N ARG A 960 -3.16 -25.08 -8.07
CA ARG A 960 -3.56 -26.30 -8.77
C ARG A 960 -5.09 -26.50 -8.73
N ASN A 961 -5.72 -26.25 -7.57
CA ASN A 961 -7.16 -26.40 -7.39
C ASN A 961 -8.02 -25.29 -8.02
N HIS A 962 -7.41 -24.22 -8.54
CA HIS A 962 -8.11 -23.06 -9.12
C HIS A 962 -7.66 -22.70 -10.54
N LEU A 963 -6.75 -23.47 -11.14
CA LEU A 963 -6.29 -23.35 -12.52
C LEU A 963 -6.61 -24.61 -13.34
N ASP A 964 -6.87 -24.38 -14.62
CA ASP A 964 -6.93 -25.38 -15.69
C ASP A 964 -5.51 -25.91 -15.98
N MET A 965 -5.08 -26.86 -15.15
CA MET A 965 -3.76 -27.47 -15.25
C MET A 965 -3.62 -28.34 -16.51
N GLU A 966 -4.70 -28.94 -17.03
CA GLU A 966 -4.67 -29.72 -18.27
C GLU A 966 -4.21 -28.85 -19.44
N ARG A 967 -4.81 -27.66 -19.63
CA ARG A 967 -4.35 -26.72 -20.67
C ARG A 967 -2.95 -26.18 -20.43
N LEU A 968 -2.51 -26.05 -19.18
CA LEU A 968 -1.13 -25.65 -18.88
C LEU A 968 -0.12 -26.76 -19.24
N TYR A 969 -0.50 -28.03 -19.07
CA TYR A 969 0.29 -29.17 -19.54
C TYR A 969 0.32 -29.27 -21.08
N GLU A 970 -0.80 -29.03 -21.77
CA GLU A 970 -0.84 -28.89 -23.23
C GLU A 970 0.11 -27.80 -23.74
N MET A 971 0.15 -26.63 -23.07
CA MET A 971 1.02 -25.51 -23.46
C MET A 971 2.52 -25.85 -23.40
N ILE A 972 2.94 -26.69 -22.45
CA ILE A 972 4.33 -27.14 -22.32
C ILE A 972 4.62 -28.47 -23.02
N GLY A 973 3.64 -29.03 -23.75
CA GLY A 973 3.79 -30.29 -24.48
C GLY A 973 3.92 -31.54 -23.59
N SER A 974 3.64 -31.43 -22.29
CA SER A 974 3.58 -32.58 -21.38
C SER A 974 2.23 -33.29 -21.54
N LYS A 975 2.20 -34.57 -21.17
CA LYS A 975 0.93 -35.23 -20.83
C LYS A 975 0.64 -35.00 -19.35
N ALA A 976 -0.64 -34.84 -19.03
CA ALA A 976 -1.17 -34.95 -17.69
C ALA A 976 -1.27 -36.43 -17.25
#